data_AF-A0A139AM05-F1
#
_entry.id   AF-A0A139AM05-F1
#
_cell.length_a   1.000
_cell.length_b   1.000
_cell.length_c   1.000
_cell.angle_alpha   90.00
_cell.angle_beta   90.00
_cell.angle_gamma   90.00
#
_symmetry.space_group_name_H-M   'P 1'
#
loop_
_entity.id
_entity.type
_entity.pdbx_description
1 polymer ?
#
loop_
_entity_poly.entity_id
_entity_poly.type
_entity_poly.pdbx_seq_one_letter_code
_entity_poly.pdbx_strand_id
1 'polypeptide(L)'
;MATVAPACCRKLHTPFEGVSHAATLRSSRKKAHTLCCTIPHMSFPSLSRVVVASRSLQSLSSSANHSLSAAIDSIAAPSASQSSISVSPLGAHAIRLASARIGISQSSLNASQSIRQNHAKASSNVTRVTQVRAFSVAPSVRATASAEANRKPLFTKILIANRGEIACRVIRTCRKLGIRTVAVYSEADRDAMHVKLADEAYLIGPAPSSESYLKADKIISVCKQSGAQAIHPGYGFLSENADFADAIAKSGLVFIGPPSSAIRDMGSKSASKYLMEAANVPVVPGYHGDNQDPDHLLSSARSIGFPVIIKAVKGGGGKGMRIVESEGEFGSQLESARREAERSFGDGRVLVEKYLKRPRHVELQVFADSHGNVVHLFERDCSVQRRHQKIIEEAPAPDLPPALRSRMGSSAVAAARAVGYRGAGTVEFILDADSIQSEREEDWKYYFMEMNTRLQVEHPVTEMVTGTDLVEWQLEVASGNRLPLLQEDIKPNGHAFETRIYAEDPDNNFYPSPGPLFHLKFPEPTQFLRVETGVQQGDSVGVFYDPMIAKLVTWGRDRPEALRRMEDALRETRIVGPGTNVEFLRRLCRNQGFIDVDLDTGFIAARKGELLPPPSDLPEPEHVVAAAIGQLAAEGALPEKDHQDPWKAYAGFGVNYSGSRRLDMGWGPEVGKVGRRKVFVEVHFLEGGKEEFSVKIFDGSAAEPFATIPRVTIMSRSSSTTAISSSVSATTTQMSLDVQPSDPALPSRILTCSAVIIPVGESDGSASVFVNGDSYQFSLPVPEHMGKSHKMEAAGSVKAPMPCRIISIGVKEGDKVQKGTSLVVLEAMKMEHVIRAPHDGIVKSINYKVGDQVPEGRHLLVLEEEGGAKAEQH
;
A
#
# COMPACT_ATOMS: atom_id res chain seq x y z
N MET A 1 34.46 -20.64 -61.29
CA MET A 1 35.72 -20.67 -62.07
C MET A 1 36.90 -20.73 -61.11
N ALA A 2 37.92 -21.51 -61.48
CA ALA A 2 39.37 -21.32 -61.24
C ALA A 2 39.87 -20.59 -59.96
N THR A 3 40.61 -21.18 -59.01
CA THR A 3 41.99 -21.78 -59.04
C THR A 3 43.14 -20.78 -59.26
N VAL A 4 44.34 -20.83 -58.64
CA VAL A 4 44.94 -21.64 -57.54
C VAL A 4 46.31 -21.01 -57.11
N ALA A 5 46.63 -20.94 -55.81
CA ALA A 5 47.98 -20.93 -55.16
C ALA A 5 49.07 -19.95 -55.73
N PRO A 6 50.40 -20.04 -55.39
CA PRO A 6 51.15 -20.78 -54.35
C PRO A 6 52.09 -19.91 -53.47
N ALA A 7 53.08 -20.50 -52.77
CA ALA A 7 53.86 -19.89 -51.67
C ALA A 7 55.40 -20.08 -51.75
N CYS A 8 56.17 -19.28 -50.99
CA CYS A 8 57.55 -19.56 -50.50
C CYS A 8 58.07 -18.44 -49.54
N CYS A 9 59.17 -18.54 -48.74
CA CYS A 9 59.80 -19.62 -47.93
C CYS A 9 61.16 -19.12 -47.29
N ARG A 10 61.69 -19.81 -46.26
CA ARG A 10 63.04 -19.68 -45.60
C ARG A 10 63.21 -18.44 -44.67
N LYS A 11 64.13 -18.33 -43.69
CA LYS A 11 64.88 -19.21 -42.70
C LYS A 11 65.34 -18.25 -41.53
N LEU A 12 66.13 -18.51 -40.46
CA LEU A 12 67.23 -19.41 -40.03
C LEU A 12 67.05 -19.74 -38.50
N HIS A 13 67.38 -20.92 -37.96
CA HIS A 13 68.66 -21.40 -37.34
C HIS A 13 69.27 -20.51 -36.22
N THR A 14 69.39 -20.84 -34.90
CA THR A 14 69.85 -22.03 -34.06
C THR A 14 71.38 -22.08 -33.78
N PRO A 15 71.94 -22.74 -32.73
CA PRO A 15 71.52 -23.04 -31.31
C PRO A 15 72.68 -23.10 -30.21
N PHE A 16 72.35 -23.54 -28.96
CA PHE A 16 73.15 -24.33 -27.96
C PHE A 16 74.23 -23.72 -26.97
N GLU A 17 74.30 -24.33 -25.75
CA GLU A 17 75.34 -24.35 -24.65
C GLU A 17 75.80 -23.02 -23.96
N GLY A 18 76.41 -22.94 -22.75
CA GLY A 18 76.58 -23.89 -21.61
C GLY A 18 77.66 -23.49 -20.55
N VAL A 19 77.32 -23.37 -19.24
CA VAL A 19 78.21 -23.34 -18.00
C VAL A 19 79.30 -22.21 -17.86
N SER A 20 80.05 -21.94 -16.75
CA SER A 20 80.11 -22.36 -15.31
C SER A 20 80.94 -21.42 -14.36
N HIS A 21 80.52 -21.30 -13.08
CA HIS A 21 81.31 -21.18 -11.79
C HIS A 21 82.45 -20.15 -11.48
N ALA A 22 82.27 -19.39 -10.37
CA ALA A 22 83.24 -19.05 -9.27
C ALA A 22 82.50 -18.23 -8.17
N ALA A 23 82.44 -18.56 -6.85
CA ALA A 23 83.46 -18.57 -5.77
C ALA A 23 83.86 -17.14 -5.28
N THR A 24 84.00 -16.77 -3.97
CA THR A 24 84.17 -17.55 -2.72
C THR A 24 83.94 -16.73 -1.40
N LEU A 25 83.86 -17.38 -0.22
CA LEU A 25 84.16 -16.90 1.18
C LEU A 25 83.19 -15.88 1.86
N ARG A 26 82.51 -16.21 2.99
CA ARG A 26 82.88 -16.16 4.46
C ARG A 26 82.76 -14.75 5.12
N SER A 27 82.38 -14.56 6.41
CA SER A 27 81.86 -15.50 7.45
C SER A 27 81.37 -14.83 8.77
N SER A 28 80.25 -15.32 9.33
CA SER A 28 79.99 -15.54 10.79
C SER A 28 79.84 -14.29 11.72
N ARG A 29 79.38 -14.35 13.00
CA ARG A 29 79.18 -15.49 13.94
C ARG A 29 78.21 -15.15 15.12
N LYS A 30 77.33 -16.10 15.48
CA LYS A 30 76.70 -16.40 16.81
C LYS A 30 75.92 -15.34 17.64
N LYS A 31 74.88 -15.86 18.31
CA LYS A 31 73.92 -15.23 19.25
C LYS A 31 74.53 -14.63 20.53
N ALA A 32 73.81 -13.67 21.12
CA ALA A 32 73.70 -13.46 22.57
C ALA A 32 72.25 -13.03 22.93
N HIS A 33 71.80 -13.31 24.16
CA HIS A 33 70.60 -12.66 24.76
C HIS A 33 71.01 -11.23 25.19
N THR A 34 70.15 -10.24 25.45
CA THR A 34 68.99 -10.17 26.37
C THR A 34 68.29 -8.81 26.10
N LEU A 35 66.97 -8.62 26.16
CA LEU A 35 66.21 -8.27 27.38
C LEU A 35 64.67 -8.25 27.12
N CYS A 36 63.91 -8.07 28.20
CA CYS A 36 62.46 -7.77 28.24
C CYS A 36 62.10 -6.47 27.45
N CYS A 37 60.85 -6.17 27.09
CA CYS A 37 59.56 -6.51 27.71
C CYS A 37 58.45 -6.97 26.73
N THR A 38 57.38 -7.50 27.30
CA THR A 38 56.23 -8.14 26.62
C THR A 38 55.11 -7.18 26.22
N ILE A 39 54.34 -7.65 25.23
CA ILE A 39 53.03 -7.14 24.79
C ILE A 39 52.02 -7.11 25.97
N PRO A 40 51.04 -6.20 25.95
CA PRO A 40 49.65 -6.65 26.08
C PRO A 40 48.73 -6.14 24.96
N HIS A 41 47.61 -6.83 24.76
CA HIS A 41 46.51 -6.40 23.88
C HIS A 41 45.91 -5.06 24.36
N MET A 42 45.27 -4.33 23.45
CA MET A 42 44.17 -3.44 23.81
C MET A 42 42.87 -3.89 23.15
N SER A 43 41.80 -3.89 23.95
CA SER A 43 40.43 -4.20 23.58
C SER A 43 39.55 -2.94 23.73
N PHE A 44 38.27 -3.06 23.40
CA PHE A 44 37.23 -2.07 23.70
C PHE A 44 37.27 -1.51 25.14
N PRO A 45 36.87 -0.24 25.32
CA PRO A 45 36.14 0.22 26.49
C PRO A 45 34.63 0.35 26.20
N SER A 46 33.83 0.44 27.26
CA SER A 46 32.37 0.63 27.22
C SER A 46 31.88 1.39 28.47
N LEU A 47 30.56 1.62 28.57
CA LEU A 47 29.79 1.97 29.79
C LEU A 47 29.81 3.43 30.34
N SER A 48 28.64 4.07 30.20
CA SER A 48 27.74 4.48 31.31
C SER A 48 27.96 5.72 32.20
N ARG A 49 26.91 6.58 32.20
CA ARG A 49 26.41 7.45 33.32
C ARG A 49 27.40 8.61 33.71
N VAL A 50 27.03 9.71 34.40
CA VAL A 50 26.09 9.94 35.52
C VAL A 50 25.45 11.36 35.51
N VAL A 51 24.23 11.43 36.05
CA VAL A 51 23.42 12.55 36.60
C VAL A 51 24.10 13.86 37.05
N VAL A 52 23.56 15.01 36.59
CA VAL A 52 23.27 16.28 37.35
C VAL A 52 22.06 16.94 36.65
N ALA A 53 20.94 17.40 37.22
CA ALA A 53 20.49 17.84 38.56
C ALA A 53 20.46 19.37 38.82
N SER A 54 19.47 20.06 38.21
CA SER A 54 18.70 21.21 38.76
C SER A 54 19.37 22.53 39.24
N ARG A 55 18.59 23.64 39.18
CA ARG A 55 18.84 24.99 39.75
C ARG A 55 19.97 25.78 39.08
N SER A 56 19.73 26.89 38.39
CA SER A 56 19.10 28.18 38.79
C SER A 56 19.98 29.05 39.71
N LEU A 57 20.58 30.11 39.15
CA LEU A 57 20.42 31.51 39.57
C LEU A 57 21.21 32.45 38.65
N GLN A 58 20.85 33.74 38.71
CA GLN A 58 21.66 34.97 38.56
C GLN A 58 23.09 34.91 37.96
N SER A 59 23.61 35.93 37.27
CA SER A 59 23.12 37.19 36.67
C SER A 59 24.37 37.91 36.10
N LEU A 60 24.25 39.18 35.64
CA LEU A 60 25.37 40.08 35.26
C LEU A 60 26.09 39.62 33.96
N SER A 61 25.95 40.31 32.83
CA SER A 61 26.60 41.60 32.47
C SER A 61 28.12 41.47 32.28
N SER A 62 28.76 42.09 31.28
CA SER A 62 28.34 43.30 30.56
C SER A 62 28.90 43.35 29.12
N SER A 63 28.30 44.16 28.22
CA SER A 63 28.88 45.39 27.63
C SER A 63 30.23 45.26 26.88
N ALA A 64 30.47 45.92 25.74
CA ALA A 64 29.63 46.73 24.85
C ALA A 64 30.45 47.15 23.60
N ASN A 65 29.75 47.67 22.58
CA ASN A 65 30.09 48.77 21.64
C ASN A 65 31.56 48.96 21.15
N HIS A 66 31.82 49.33 19.89
CA HIS A 66 31.35 50.53 19.16
C HIS A 66 31.70 50.36 17.66
N SER A 67 31.23 51.16 16.68
CA SER A 67 30.01 51.97 16.41
C SER A 67 30.29 52.85 15.19
N LEU A 68 29.30 53.20 14.34
CA LEU A 68 29.18 54.39 13.46
C LEU A 68 28.11 54.09 12.36
N SER A 69 27.32 55.00 11.79
CA SER A 69 26.70 56.26 12.27
C SER A 69 25.80 56.86 11.17
N ALA A 70 24.82 57.70 11.54
CA ALA A 70 23.98 58.55 10.65
C ALA A 70 23.00 57.79 9.71
N ALA A 71 21.92 58.37 9.13
CA ALA A 71 21.00 59.50 9.38
C ALA A 71 19.97 59.48 8.18
N ILE A 72 18.82 60.15 8.10
CA ILE A 72 18.05 61.11 8.93
C ILE A 72 16.57 61.09 8.45
N ASP A 73 15.60 61.46 9.30
CA ASP A 73 14.19 61.87 9.01
C ASP A 73 13.25 60.97 8.17
N SER A 74 11.92 61.19 8.13
CA SER A 74 10.92 61.52 9.18
C SER A 74 9.49 61.32 8.61
N ILE A 75 8.47 61.08 9.46
CA ILE A 75 7.06 61.58 9.36
C ILE A 75 6.16 60.96 10.47
N ALA A 76 5.21 61.77 10.96
CA ALA A 76 4.21 61.52 12.02
C ALA A 76 2.92 60.84 11.48
N ALA A 77 1.93 60.32 12.23
CA ALA A 77 1.64 59.92 13.64
C ALA A 77 0.16 59.37 13.65
N PRO A 78 -0.64 59.19 14.74
CA PRO A 78 -0.36 59.28 16.19
C PRO A 78 -0.94 58.17 17.12
N SER A 79 -0.42 58.14 18.35
CA SER A 79 -1.06 57.83 19.66
C SER A 79 -2.07 56.68 19.86
N ALA A 80 -1.85 55.89 20.91
CA ALA A 80 -2.82 54.98 21.54
C ALA A 80 -3.10 55.36 23.01
N SER A 81 -4.20 54.83 23.58
CA SER A 81 -4.55 54.93 25.02
C SER A 81 -5.62 53.88 25.38
N GLN A 82 -5.68 53.23 26.55
CA GLN A 82 -4.73 53.08 27.67
C GLN A 82 -5.18 51.89 28.57
N SER A 83 -4.54 51.69 29.74
CA SER A 83 -4.81 50.68 30.80
C SER A 83 -4.45 49.22 30.45
N SER A 84 -3.60 48.43 31.16
CA SER A 84 -3.17 48.28 32.58
C SER A 84 -3.97 47.20 33.35
N ILE A 85 -3.39 46.32 34.19
CA ILE A 85 -1.98 46.12 34.62
C ILE A 85 -1.71 44.65 35.04
N SER A 86 -0.45 44.32 35.33
CA SER A 86 0.15 43.01 35.68
C SER A 86 -0.64 41.99 36.51
N VAL A 87 -0.35 40.70 36.27
CA VAL A 87 -0.50 39.59 37.24
C VAL A 87 0.80 38.76 37.29
N SER A 88 1.26 38.38 38.48
CA SER A 88 2.30 37.38 38.73
C SER A 88 1.89 36.45 39.90
N PRO A 89 2.30 35.17 39.92
CA PRO A 89 1.65 34.14 40.77
C PRO A 89 2.55 33.61 41.91
N LEU A 90 1.96 32.82 42.83
CA LEU A 90 2.52 31.56 43.37
C LEU A 90 1.60 30.91 44.42
N GLY A 91 1.78 29.61 44.69
CA GLY A 91 1.31 28.94 45.91
C GLY A 91 0.27 27.83 45.71
N ALA A 92 0.58 26.62 46.17
CA ALA A 92 -0.33 25.48 46.24
C ALA A 92 -0.03 24.61 47.47
N HIS A 93 -1.05 24.00 48.09
CA HIS A 93 -0.98 22.73 48.84
C HIS A 93 -2.40 22.16 49.06
N ALA A 94 -2.49 20.89 49.50
CA ALA A 94 -3.72 20.09 49.54
C ALA A 94 -4.13 19.66 50.97
N ILE A 95 -5.29 18.97 51.15
CA ILE A 95 -5.48 17.72 51.95
C ILE A 95 -6.97 17.31 52.21
N ARG A 96 -7.26 16.01 52.03
CA ARG A 96 -8.35 15.11 52.60
C ARG A 96 -9.86 15.43 52.52
N LEU A 97 -10.56 14.51 51.81
CA LEU A 97 -11.53 13.50 52.31
C LEU A 97 -12.56 13.82 53.43
N ALA A 98 -13.83 13.50 53.15
CA ALA A 98 -14.85 13.04 54.11
C ALA A 98 -15.86 12.08 53.42
N SER A 99 -16.58 11.25 54.19
CA SER A 99 -17.37 10.09 53.68
C SER A 99 -18.85 10.11 54.13
N ALA A 100 -19.73 9.40 53.41
CA ALA A 100 -21.05 8.97 53.91
C ALA A 100 -21.55 7.67 53.22
N ARG A 101 -22.48 6.93 53.86
CA ARG A 101 -23.06 5.64 53.40
C ARG A 101 -24.59 5.68 53.43
N ILE A 102 -25.24 5.03 52.45
CA ILE A 102 -26.61 4.45 52.48
C ILE A 102 -26.59 3.25 51.51
N GLY A 103 -27.29 2.11 51.63
CA GLY A 103 -28.25 1.59 52.63
C GLY A 103 -29.23 0.61 51.92
N ILE A 104 -29.56 -0.55 52.51
CA ILE A 104 -30.19 -1.69 51.79
C ILE A 104 -31.60 -2.04 52.30
N SER A 105 -32.56 -2.21 51.38
CA SER A 105 -33.71 -3.17 51.44
C SER A 105 -34.32 -3.25 50.01
N GLN A 106 -34.55 -4.39 49.35
CA GLN A 106 -35.25 -5.67 49.61
C GLN A 106 -36.73 -5.69 49.18
N SER A 107 -37.14 -6.79 48.52
CA SER A 107 -38.52 -7.26 48.21
C SER A 107 -39.38 -6.44 47.21
N SER A 108 -40.33 -7.02 46.45
CA SER A 108 -40.52 -8.41 45.97
C SER A 108 -41.68 -8.54 44.95
N LEU A 109 -41.53 -9.45 43.99
CA LEU A 109 -42.56 -10.32 43.35
C LEU A 109 -43.72 -9.74 42.47
N ASN A 110 -44.00 -10.51 41.40
CA ASN A 110 -45.29 -10.81 40.76
C ASN A 110 -46.08 -9.77 39.92
N ALA A 111 -45.78 -9.79 38.60
CA ALA A 111 -46.66 -10.28 37.52
C ALA A 111 -48.14 -9.81 37.39
N SER A 112 -48.52 -9.35 36.19
CA SER A 112 -49.61 -9.90 35.32
C SER A 112 -50.25 -8.87 34.35
N GLN A 113 -50.44 -9.30 33.10
CA GLN A 113 -51.58 -9.02 32.19
C GLN A 113 -52.06 -7.57 31.89
N SER A 114 -51.54 -7.04 30.77
CA SER A 114 -52.34 -6.73 29.54
C SER A 114 -53.22 -5.46 29.40
N ILE A 115 -53.64 -5.23 28.13
CA ILE A 115 -54.69 -4.31 27.61
C ILE A 115 -54.31 -2.83 27.39
N ARG A 116 -53.92 -2.58 26.12
CA ARG A 116 -54.36 -1.52 25.17
C ARG A 116 -54.68 -0.08 25.64
N GLN A 117 -54.12 0.83 24.83
CA GLN A 117 -54.73 2.04 24.21
C GLN A 117 -54.64 3.42 24.88
N ASN A 118 -54.40 4.40 23.99
CA ASN A 118 -54.75 5.82 24.06
C ASN A 118 -54.09 6.71 25.14
N HIS A 119 -52.84 7.14 24.88
CA HIS A 119 -52.30 8.37 25.48
C HIS A 119 -52.58 9.60 24.60
N ALA A 120 -53.15 10.65 25.19
CA ALA A 120 -53.23 12.00 24.63
C ALA A 120 -53.15 13.04 25.76
N LYS A 121 -52.56 14.20 25.48
CA LYS A 121 -52.15 15.28 26.43
C LYS A 121 -51.01 14.82 27.36
N ALA A 122 -49.78 15.33 27.35
CA ALA A 122 -49.18 16.66 27.12
C ALA A 122 -49.09 17.56 28.38
N SER A 123 -47.86 17.78 28.86
CA SER A 123 -47.29 19.10 29.19
C SER A 123 -45.80 18.98 29.55
N SER A 124 -45.00 20.01 29.22
CA SER A 124 -43.81 20.54 29.94
C SER A 124 -42.85 19.60 30.72
N ASN A 125 -41.51 19.75 30.66
CA ASN A 125 -40.77 20.98 30.40
C ASN A 125 -39.26 20.79 30.08
N VAL A 126 -38.65 21.83 29.50
CA VAL A 126 -37.20 22.15 29.45
C VAL A 126 -36.21 21.09 28.90
N THR A 127 -35.59 21.43 27.77
CA THR A 127 -34.13 21.31 27.60
C THR A 127 -33.64 22.48 26.72
N ARG A 128 -32.57 23.16 27.12
CA ARG A 128 -31.94 24.21 26.28
C ARG A 128 -31.11 23.54 25.19
N VAL A 129 -31.41 23.84 23.92
CA VAL A 129 -30.49 23.56 22.80
C VAL A 129 -29.81 24.87 22.41
N THR A 130 -28.48 24.89 22.42
CA THR A 130 -27.68 26.06 22.05
C THR A 130 -27.76 26.29 20.54
N GLN A 131 -28.31 27.42 20.12
CA GLN A 131 -28.57 27.71 18.72
C GLN A 131 -27.28 28.07 17.97
N VAL A 132 -26.67 27.09 17.30
CA VAL A 132 -25.57 27.34 16.34
C VAL A 132 -26.14 28.15 15.17
N ARG A 133 -25.51 29.30 14.88
CA ARG A 133 -25.93 30.16 13.75
C ARG A 133 -25.57 29.50 12.43
N ALA A 134 -26.57 29.02 11.69
CA ALA A 134 -26.42 28.74 10.28
C ALA A 134 -26.23 30.06 9.51
N PHE A 135 -25.13 30.20 8.77
CA PHE A 135 -24.92 31.33 7.86
C PHE A 135 -25.69 31.10 6.56
N SER A 136 -26.97 31.49 6.55
CA SER A 136 -27.80 31.44 5.34
C SER A 136 -27.47 32.61 4.40
N VAL A 137 -26.50 32.42 3.52
CA VAL A 137 -26.35 33.27 2.32
C VAL A 137 -27.35 32.77 1.28
N ALA A 138 -28.45 33.52 1.08
CA ALA A 138 -29.44 33.19 0.07
C ALA A 138 -28.91 33.53 -1.34
N PRO A 139 -28.89 32.58 -2.29
CA PRO A 139 -28.52 32.88 -3.69
C PRO A 139 -29.53 33.83 -4.35
N SER A 140 -29.09 34.57 -5.36
CA SER A 140 -29.97 35.42 -6.17
C SER A 140 -30.84 34.56 -7.11
N VAL A 141 -32.11 34.37 -6.72
CA VAL A 141 -33.10 33.43 -7.31
C VAL A 141 -33.56 33.79 -8.75
N ARG A 142 -32.76 34.52 -9.54
CA ARG A 142 -33.11 34.97 -10.90
C ARG A 142 -32.32 34.31 -12.04
N ALA A 143 -31.30 33.50 -11.74
CA ALA A 143 -30.50 32.82 -12.77
C ALA A 143 -30.76 31.30 -12.87
N THR A 144 -31.15 30.63 -11.79
CA THR A 144 -31.20 29.15 -11.72
C THR A 144 -32.39 28.52 -12.44
N ALA A 145 -33.56 29.17 -12.42
CA ALA A 145 -34.83 28.58 -12.85
C ALA A 145 -34.90 28.15 -14.33
N SER A 146 -34.05 28.68 -15.22
CA SER A 146 -33.99 28.27 -16.63
C SER A 146 -33.05 27.08 -16.89
N ALA A 147 -32.12 26.80 -15.97
CA ALA A 147 -31.19 25.67 -16.08
C ALA A 147 -31.88 24.36 -15.68
N GLU A 148 -32.62 24.36 -14.57
CA GLU A 148 -33.39 23.19 -14.10
C GLU A 148 -34.45 22.75 -15.12
N ALA A 149 -35.10 23.71 -15.79
CA ALA A 149 -36.14 23.48 -16.78
C ALA A 149 -35.69 22.69 -18.04
N ASN A 150 -34.38 22.52 -18.26
CA ASN A 150 -33.82 21.77 -19.39
C ASN A 150 -32.98 20.55 -18.99
N ARG A 151 -32.94 20.17 -17.69
CA ARG A 151 -32.22 18.96 -17.25
C ARG A 151 -32.97 17.71 -17.71
N LYS A 152 -32.30 16.86 -18.48
CA LYS A 152 -32.80 15.54 -18.90
C LYS A 152 -32.85 14.57 -17.71
N PRO A 153 -33.82 13.64 -17.68
CA PRO A 153 -33.83 12.58 -16.68
C PRO A 153 -32.60 11.67 -16.83
N LEU A 154 -32.10 11.17 -15.70
CA LEU A 154 -31.06 10.15 -15.67
C LEU A 154 -31.59 8.79 -16.18
N PHE A 155 -30.67 7.89 -16.50
CA PHE A 155 -31.00 6.51 -16.88
C PHE A 155 -31.81 5.80 -15.78
N THR A 156 -32.81 5.01 -16.18
CA THR A 156 -33.63 4.21 -15.24
C THR A 156 -33.01 2.85 -14.91
N LYS A 157 -32.09 2.39 -15.76
CA LYS A 157 -31.26 1.19 -15.56
C LYS A 157 -29.94 1.34 -16.32
N ILE A 158 -28.81 0.98 -15.69
CA ILE A 158 -27.50 0.87 -16.35
C ILE A 158 -26.84 -0.49 -16.07
N LEU A 159 -25.89 -0.87 -16.92
CA LEU A 159 -25.00 -2.00 -16.72
C LEU A 159 -23.61 -1.53 -16.27
N ILE A 160 -23.03 -2.21 -15.29
CA ILE A 160 -21.65 -1.97 -14.83
C ILE A 160 -20.76 -3.06 -15.42
N ALA A 161 -19.89 -2.70 -16.36
CA ALA A 161 -18.99 -3.62 -17.09
C ALA A 161 -17.67 -3.87 -16.34
N ASN A 162 -17.74 -4.08 -15.02
CA ASN A 162 -16.59 -4.22 -14.13
C ASN A 162 -16.95 -5.09 -12.90
N ARG A 163 -15.99 -5.29 -11.98
CA ARG A 163 -16.09 -6.11 -10.76
C ARG A 163 -15.50 -5.42 -9.52
N GLY A 164 -15.65 -6.04 -8.36
CA GLY A 164 -14.93 -5.62 -7.14
C GLY A 164 -15.33 -4.24 -6.65
N GLU A 165 -14.40 -3.49 -6.04
CA GLU A 165 -14.73 -2.22 -5.34
C GLU A 165 -15.40 -1.22 -6.29
N ILE A 166 -14.87 -1.03 -7.50
CA ILE A 166 -15.39 -0.05 -8.46
C ILE A 166 -16.81 -0.37 -8.92
N ALA A 167 -17.17 -1.65 -9.03
CA ALA A 167 -18.54 -2.03 -9.31
C ALA A 167 -19.46 -1.67 -8.13
N CYS A 168 -19.02 -1.93 -6.90
CA CYS A 168 -19.74 -1.55 -5.68
C CYS A 168 -19.85 -0.02 -5.54
N ARG A 169 -18.79 0.74 -5.84
CA ARG A 169 -18.72 2.21 -5.87
C ARG A 169 -19.75 2.80 -6.81
N VAL A 170 -19.89 2.26 -8.03
CA VAL A 170 -20.88 2.72 -9.01
C VAL A 170 -22.30 2.36 -8.58
N ILE A 171 -22.51 1.14 -8.06
CA ILE A 171 -23.82 0.70 -7.54
C ILE A 171 -24.27 1.58 -6.37
N ARG A 172 -23.37 2.00 -5.46
CA ARG A 172 -23.67 2.92 -4.34
C ARG A 172 -24.29 4.23 -4.84
N THR A 173 -23.68 4.91 -5.82
CA THR A 173 -24.24 6.14 -6.40
C THR A 173 -25.50 5.88 -7.22
N CYS A 174 -25.60 4.79 -7.97
CA CYS A 174 -26.83 4.46 -8.68
C CYS A 174 -28.02 4.30 -7.73
N ARG A 175 -27.83 3.61 -6.59
CA ARG A 175 -28.87 3.46 -5.56
C ARG A 175 -29.25 4.77 -4.88
N LYS A 176 -28.27 5.64 -4.56
CA LYS A 176 -28.51 7.02 -4.08
C LYS A 176 -29.43 7.82 -5.03
N LEU A 177 -29.30 7.58 -6.34
CA LEU A 177 -30.03 8.26 -7.40
C LEU A 177 -31.30 7.52 -7.88
N GLY A 178 -31.65 6.37 -7.31
CA GLY A 178 -32.80 5.55 -7.73
C GLY A 178 -32.64 4.83 -9.08
N ILE A 179 -31.41 4.72 -9.59
CA ILE A 179 -31.06 4.06 -10.86
C ILE A 179 -30.85 2.56 -10.60
N ARG A 180 -31.53 1.70 -11.38
CA ARG A 180 -31.35 0.24 -11.29
C ARG A 180 -30.03 -0.21 -11.91
N THR A 181 -29.46 -1.27 -11.35
CA THR A 181 -28.10 -1.71 -11.62
C THR A 181 -28.04 -3.15 -12.12
N VAL A 182 -27.29 -3.36 -13.20
CA VAL A 182 -26.99 -4.69 -13.75
C VAL A 182 -25.50 -4.96 -13.61
N ALA A 183 -25.13 -5.98 -12.84
CA ALA A 183 -23.77 -6.49 -12.77
C ALA A 183 -23.49 -7.52 -13.88
N VAL A 184 -22.23 -7.61 -14.30
CA VAL A 184 -21.69 -8.79 -14.99
C VAL A 184 -20.68 -9.50 -14.09
N TYR A 185 -20.61 -10.83 -14.20
CA TYR A 185 -19.71 -11.64 -13.38
C TYR A 185 -19.10 -12.82 -14.13
N SER A 186 -17.91 -13.23 -13.73
CA SER A 186 -17.27 -14.47 -14.16
C SER A 186 -17.73 -15.65 -13.29
N GLU A 187 -17.46 -16.89 -13.69
CA GLU A 187 -17.70 -18.07 -12.84
C GLU A 187 -17.04 -17.99 -11.45
N ALA A 188 -15.89 -17.31 -11.34
CA ALA A 188 -15.18 -17.08 -10.08
C ALA A 188 -15.72 -15.90 -9.24
N ASP A 189 -16.52 -15.01 -9.83
CA ASP A 189 -17.14 -13.87 -9.16
C ASP A 189 -18.62 -14.10 -8.80
N ARG A 190 -19.11 -15.35 -8.93
CA ARG A 190 -20.52 -15.71 -8.68
C ARG A 190 -21.07 -15.18 -7.35
N ASP A 191 -20.24 -15.24 -6.32
CA ASP A 191 -20.58 -14.83 -4.96
C ASP A 191 -19.91 -13.50 -4.56
N ALA A 192 -19.37 -12.74 -5.51
CA ALA A 192 -18.68 -11.48 -5.22
C ALA A 192 -19.64 -10.40 -4.69
N MET A 193 -19.11 -9.46 -3.90
CA MET A 193 -19.91 -8.39 -3.28
C MET A 193 -20.71 -7.57 -4.31
N HIS A 194 -20.15 -7.30 -5.50
CA HIS A 194 -20.85 -6.51 -6.53
C HIS A 194 -22.02 -7.26 -7.18
N VAL A 195 -22.00 -8.59 -7.19
CA VAL A 195 -23.12 -9.43 -7.65
C VAL A 195 -24.25 -9.41 -6.63
N LYS A 196 -23.92 -9.58 -5.34
CA LYS A 196 -24.85 -9.46 -4.21
C LYS A 196 -25.43 -8.04 -4.08
N LEU A 197 -24.71 -7.02 -4.54
CA LEU A 197 -25.12 -5.62 -4.48
C LEU A 197 -25.92 -5.12 -5.69
N ALA A 198 -25.86 -5.75 -6.86
CA ALA A 198 -26.65 -5.31 -8.00
C ALA A 198 -28.13 -5.68 -7.86
N ASP A 199 -29.00 -5.08 -8.69
CA ASP A 199 -30.43 -5.43 -8.72
C ASP A 199 -30.70 -6.61 -9.69
N GLU A 200 -29.83 -6.78 -10.69
CA GLU A 200 -29.73 -7.94 -11.59
C GLU A 200 -28.25 -8.29 -11.83
N ALA A 201 -27.92 -9.56 -12.08
CA ALA A 201 -26.55 -9.97 -12.37
C ALA A 201 -26.49 -11.12 -13.40
N TYR A 202 -25.55 -11.03 -14.35
CA TYR A 202 -25.43 -11.98 -15.47
C TYR A 202 -24.02 -12.58 -15.61
N LEU A 203 -23.97 -13.90 -15.82
CA LEU A 203 -22.73 -14.64 -16.06
C LEU A 203 -22.22 -14.35 -17.48
N ILE A 204 -20.99 -13.84 -17.59
CA ILE A 204 -20.32 -13.56 -18.87
C ILE A 204 -19.22 -14.57 -19.23
N GLY A 205 -18.96 -15.59 -18.40
CA GLY A 205 -18.13 -16.74 -18.74
C GLY A 205 -17.05 -17.10 -17.71
N PRO A 206 -16.04 -17.90 -18.11
CA PRO A 206 -14.98 -18.39 -17.22
C PRO A 206 -14.15 -17.29 -16.53
N ALA A 207 -13.42 -17.71 -15.49
CA ALA A 207 -12.62 -16.84 -14.64
C ALA A 207 -11.56 -15.98 -15.38
N PRO A 208 -10.83 -16.46 -16.42
CA PRO A 208 -9.90 -15.63 -17.16
C PRO A 208 -10.58 -14.39 -17.76
N SER A 209 -10.08 -13.20 -17.45
CA SER A 209 -10.73 -11.94 -17.90
C SER A 209 -10.74 -11.77 -19.43
N SER A 210 -9.82 -12.42 -20.15
CA SER A 210 -9.79 -12.58 -21.61
C SER A 210 -11.02 -13.31 -22.18
N GLU A 211 -11.74 -14.08 -21.36
CA GLU A 211 -12.89 -14.92 -21.73
C GLU A 211 -14.21 -14.42 -21.14
N SER A 212 -14.14 -13.64 -20.06
CA SER A 212 -15.25 -12.92 -19.42
C SER A 212 -15.19 -11.40 -19.69
N TYR A 213 -14.63 -10.62 -18.77
CA TYR A 213 -14.77 -9.14 -18.75
C TYR A 213 -14.17 -8.36 -19.93
N LEU A 214 -13.32 -8.99 -20.76
CA LEU A 214 -12.80 -8.40 -22.00
C LEU A 214 -13.62 -8.79 -23.25
N LYS A 215 -14.69 -9.58 -23.11
CA LYS A 215 -15.60 -9.92 -24.21
C LYS A 215 -16.68 -8.85 -24.41
N ALA A 216 -16.30 -7.79 -25.13
CA ALA A 216 -17.17 -6.69 -25.57
C ALA A 216 -18.57 -7.15 -26.00
N ASP A 217 -18.67 -8.12 -26.91
CA ASP A 217 -19.94 -8.59 -27.48
C ASP A 217 -20.89 -9.19 -26.45
N LYS A 218 -20.34 -9.94 -25.47
CA LYS A 218 -21.13 -10.52 -24.36
C LYS A 218 -21.69 -9.44 -23.44
N ILE A 219 -20.88 -8.42 -23.16
CA ILE A 219 -21.29 -7.32 -22.28
C ILE A 219 -22.38 -6.47 -22.97
N ILE A 220 -22.25 -6.25 -24.28
CA ILE A 220 -23.27 -5.57 -25.10
C ILE A 220 -24.55 -6.40 -25.21
N SER A 221 -24.46 -7.74 -25.37
CA SER A 221 -25.65 -8.59 -25.44
C SER A 221 -26.40 -8.66 -24.12
N VAL A 222 -25.71 -8.73 -22.97
CA VAL A 222 -26.32 -8.65 -21.62
C VAL A 222 -26.97 -7.29 -21.40
N CYS A 223 -26.35 -6.18 -21.83
CA CYS A 223 -26.93 -4.84 -21.72
C CYS A 223 -28.28 -4.76 -22.45
N LYS A 224 -28.35 -5.29 -23.68
CA LYS A 224 -29.60 -5.39 -24.45
C LYS A 224 -30.62 -6.33 -23.81
N GLN A 225 -30.19 -7.50 -23.32
CA GLN A 225 -31.07 -8.50 -22.69
C GLN A 225 -31.72 -7.99 -21.39
N SER A 226 -30.97 -7.26 -20.58
CA SER A 226 -31.45 -6.66 -19.32
C SER A 226 -32.26 -5.38 -19.51
N GLY A 227 -32.26 -4.79 -20.72
CA GLY A 227 -32.88 -3.49 -20.97
C GLY A 227 -32.16 -2.32 -20.29
N ALA A 228 -30.86 -2.47 -20.01
CA ALA A 228 -30.04 -1.35 -19.54
C ALA A 228 -29.80 -0.34 -20.67
N GLN A 229 -29.82 0.95 -20.34
CA GLN A 229 -29.78 2.05 -21.32
C GLN A 229 -28.35 2.53 -21.61
N ALA A 230 -27.44 2.28 -20.66
CA ALA A 230 -26.07 2.74 -20.69
C ALA A 230 -25.12 1.75 -20.01
N ILE A 231 -23.84 1.81 -20.36
CA ILE A 231 -22.77 0.98 -19.79
C ILE A 231 -21.75 1.86 -19.08
N HIS A 232 -21.55 1.62 -17.79
CA HIS A 232 -20.47 2.21 -17.00
C HIS A 232 -19.28 1.25 -16.97
N PRO A 233 -18.10 1.61 -17.51
CA PRO A 233 -16.98 0.69 -17.60
C PRO A 233 -16.12 0.64 -16.33
N GLY A 234 -16.27 1.60 -15.41
CA GLY A 234 -15.37 1.74 -14.25
C GLY A 234 -13.97 2.16 -14.71
N TYR A 235 -12.94 1.46 -14.23
CA TYR A 235 -11.55 1.62 -14.66
C TYR A 235 -10.92 0.29 -15.08
N GLY A 236 -9.87 0.33 -15.90
CA GLY A 236 -9.26 -0.86 -16.50
C GLY A 236 -10.24 -1.63 -17.42
N PHE A 237 -9.96 -2.91 -17.66
CA PHE A 237 -10.72 -3.80 -18.57
C PHE A 237 -10.99 -3.18 -19.95
N LEU A 238 -12.20 -2.67 -20.20
CA LEU A 238 -12.62 -2.06 -21.47
C LEU A 238 -12.89 -0.54 -21.37
N SER A 239 -12.59 0.10 -20.23
CA SER A 239 -12.83 1.55 -20.04
C SER A 239 -12.05 2.44 -21.01
N GLU A 240 -10.87 2.00 -21.45
CA GLU A 240 -10.01 2.73 -22.38
C GLU A 240 -9.93 2.01 -23.74
N ASN A 241 -10.98 1.25 -24.09
CA ASN A 241 -11.10 0.56 -25.37
C ASN A 241 -12.04 1.33 -26.32
N ALA A 242 -11.46 2.03 -27.30
CA ALA A 242 -12.21 2.85 -28.25
C ALA A 242 -13.17 2.04 -29.13
N ASP A 243 -12.81 0.82 -29.50
CA ASP A 243 -13.63 -0.04 -30.35
C ASP A 243 -14.87 -0.57 -29.59
N PHE A 244 -14.74 -0.80 -28.28
CA PHE A 244 -15.86 -1.09 -27.39
C PHE A 244 -16.81 0.11 -27.25
N ALA A 245 -16.28 1.32 -27.06
CA ALA A 245 -17.09 2.53 -27.04
C ALA A 245 -17.86 2.74 -28.37
N ASP A 246 -17.22 2.47 -29.52
CA ASP A 246 -17.87 2.47 -30.82
C ASP A 246 -18.92 1.35 -30.97
N ALA A 247 -18.66 0.14 -30.48
CA ALA A 247 -19.60 -0.98 -30.53
C ALA A 247 -20.86 -0.74 -29.67
N ILE A 248 -20.70 -0.03 -28.55
CA ILE A 248 -21.80 0.46 -27.70
C ILE A 248 -22.62 1.52 -28.45
N ALA A 249 -21.98 2.53 -29.04
CA ALA A 249 -22.66 3.57 -29.82
C ALA A 249 -23.41 3.00 -31.03
N LYS A 250 -22.76 2.11 -31.82
CA LYS A 250 -23.37 1.36 -32.93
C LYS A 250 -24.53 0.45 -32.48
N SER A 251 -24.61 0.14 -31.19
CA SER A 251 -25.68 -0.65 -30.58
C SER A 251 -26.86 0.18 -30.06
N GLY A 252 -26.84 1.50 -30.20
CA GLY A 252 -27.88 2.40 -29.67
C GLY A 252 -27.84 2.57 -28.14
N LEU A 253 -26.72 2.20 -27.51
CA LEU A 253 -26.49 2.29 -26.07
C LEU A 253 -25.54 3.46 -25.76
N VAL A 254 -25.60 3.99 -24.54
CA VAL A 254 -24.68 5.06 -24.11
C VAL A 254 -23.45 4.48 -23.39
N PHE A 255 -22.25 4.90 -23.82
CA PHE A 255 -21.00 4.65 -23.08
C PHE A 255 -20.78 5.77 -22.06
N ILE A 256 -20.72 5.44 -20.77
CA ILE A 256 -20.53 6.41 -19.69
C ILE A 256 -19.03 6.71 -19.53
N GLY A 257 -18.51 7.53 -20.44
CA GLY A 257 -17.09 7.90 -20.55
C GLY A 257 -16.84 8.86 -21.73
N PRO A 258 -15.56 9.08 -22.11
CA PRO A 258 -15.20 9.91 -23.26
C PRO A 258 -15.66 9.34 -24.62
N PRO A 259 -15.60 10.14 -25.71
CA PRO A 259 -15.77 9.61 -27.05
C PRO A 259 -14.61 8.71 -27.47
N SER A 260 -14.86 7.79 -28.40
CA SER A 260 -13.86 6.86 -28.93
C SER A 260 -12.71 7.53 -29.69
N SER A 261 -12.89 8.77 -30.17
CA SER A 261 -11.80 9.61 -30.70
C SER A 261 -10.77 9.92 -29.61
N ALA A 262 -11.18 10.59 -28.52
CA ALA A 262 -10.30 10.96 -27.42
C ALA A 262 -9.54 9.77 -26.81
N ILE A 263 -10.17 8.59 -26.76
CA ILE A 263 -9.53 7.33 -26.33
C ILE A 263 -8.39 6.92 -27.29
N ARG A 264 -8.61 7.01 -28.62
CA ARG A 264 -7.56 6.72 -29.64
C ARG A 264 -6.45 7.77 -29.64
N ASP A 265 -6.82 9.04 -29.52
CA ASP A 265 -5.92 10.19 -29.55
C ASP A 265 -4.93 10.13 -28.37
N MET A 266 -5.41 9.80 -27.16
CA MET A 266 -4.57 9.68 -25.96
C MET A 266 -3.87 8.31 -25.84
N GLY A 267 -4.44 7.24 -26.39
CA GLY A 267 -3.84 5.89 -26.38
C GLY A 267 -2.55 5.74 -27.21
N SER A 268 -2.15 6.76 -27.98
CA SER A 268 -0.92 6.78 -28.77
C SER A 268 0.05 7.85 -28.26
N LYS A 269 1.21 7.44 -27.71
CA LYS A 269 2.21 8.33 -27.09
C LYS A 269 2.74 9.45 -27.99
N SER A 270 2.78 9.25 -29.31
CA SER A 270 3.24 10.28 -30.25
C SER A 270 2.09 11.23 -30.62
N ALA A 271 0.91 10.71 -30.94
CA ALA A 271 -0.26 11.53 -31.28
C ALA A 271 -0.68 12.41 -30.09
N SER A 272 -0.68 11.86 -28.86
CA SER A 272 -1.03 12.61 -27.66
C SER A 272 -0.08 13.78 -27.42
N LYS A 273 1.23 13.58 -27.57
CA LYS A 273 2.21 14.67 -27.44
C LYS A 273 2.04 15.76 -28.49
N TYR A 274 1.86 15.43 -29.77
CA TYR A 274 1.61 16.45 -30.79
C TYR A 274 0.32 17.25 -30.53
N LEU A 275 -0.72 16.61 -30.01
CA LEU A 275 -1.95 17.30 -29.58
C LEU A 275 -1.73 18.19 -28.35
N MET A 276 -0.89 17.77 -27.39
CA MET A 276 -0.55 18.57 -26.22
C MET A 276 0.34 19.77 -26.57
N GLU A 277 1.35 19.59 -27.42
CA GLU A 277 2.19 20.66 -27.97
C GLU A 277 1.32 21.72 -28.69
N ALA A 278 0.42 21.27 -29.58
CA ALA A 278 -0.53 22.16 -30.26
C ALA A 278 -1.52 22.85 -29.31
N ALA A 279 -1.83 22.24 -28.17
CA ALA A 279 -2.66 22.82 -27.11
C ALA A 279 -1.87 23.75 -26.16
N ASN A 280 -0.58 23.97 -26.37
CA ASN A 280 0.34 24.70 -25.48
C ASN A 280 0.45 24.07 -24.07
N VAL A 281 0.22 22.76 -23.97
CA VAL A 281 0.45 21.97 -22.74
C VAL A 281 1.92 21.55 -22.73
N PRO A 282 2.70 21.86 -21.67
CA PRO A 282 4.11 21.49 -21.61
C PRO A 282 4.30 19.97 -21.70
N VAL A 283 5.12 19.48 -22.63
CA VAL A 283 5.51 18.06 -22.76
C VAL A 283 6.97 17.86 -22.37
N VAL A 284 7.35 16.65 -21.93
CA VAL A 284 8.74 16.34 -21.56
C VAL A 284 9.64 16.55 -22.79
N PRO A 285 10.69 17.40 -22.72
CA PRO A 285 11.59 17.62 -23.85
C PRO A 285 12.18 16.30 -24.35
N GLY A 286 12.00 16.01 -25.63
CA GLY A 286 12.31 14.69 -26.18
C GLY A 286 12.29 14.63 -27.69
N TYR A 287 12.81 13.52 -28.22
CA TYR A 287 12.74 13.15 -29.62
C TYR A 287 11.75 12.01 -29.81
N HIS A 288 10.79 12.21 -30.72
CA HIS A 288 9.61 11.36 -30.92
C HIS A 288 9.36 10.97 -32.39
N GLY A 289 10.28 11.30 -33.29
CA GLY A 289 10.14 11.04 -34.73
C GLY A 289 10.47 9.60 -35.15
N ASP A 290 10.03 9.24 -36.35
CA ASP A 290 10.23 7.91 -36.95
C ASP A 290 11.66 7.62 -37.42
N ASN A 291 12.57 8.61 -37.48
CA ASN A 291 13.99 8.31 -37.70
C ASN A 291 14.56 7.63 -36.45
N GLN A 292 15.07 6.41 -36.63
CA GLN A 292 15.58 5.53 -35.57
C GLN A 292 17.06 5.20 -35.78
N ASP A 293 17.78 6.01 -36.55
CA ASP A 293 19.24 5.91 -36.65
C ASP A 293 19.92 6.14 -35.28
N PRO A 294 20.89 5.30 -34.86
CA PRO A 294 21.54 5.44 -33.55
C PRO A 294 22.27 6.77 -33.34
N ASP A 295 22.94 7.31 -34.36
CA ASP A 295 23.69 8.56 -34.27
C ASP A 295 22.74 9.78 -34.26
N HIS A 296 21.60 9.69 -34.96
CA HIS A 296 20.53 10.68 -34.84
C HIS A 296 19.87 10.69 -33.45
N LEU A 297 19.62 9.51 -32.88
CA LEU A 297 19.09 9.38 -31.51
C LEU A 297 20.10 9.89 -30.47
N LEU A 298 21.40 9.66 -30.67
CA LEU A 298 22.46 10.20 -29.83
C LEU A 298 22.61 11.73 -29.98
N SER A 299 22.55 12.25 -31.21
CA SER A 299 22.54 13.70 -31.48
C SER A 299 21.35 14.38 -30.79
N SER A 300 20.18 13.74 -30.81
CA SER A 300 19.00 14.19 -30.08
C SER A 300 19.22 14.16 -28.56
N ALA A 301 19.81 13.08 -28.02
CA ALA A 301 20.16 12.98 -26.60
C ALA A 301 21.12 14.10 -26.14
N ARG A 302 22.14 14.42 -26.95
CA ARG A 302 23.04 15.56 -26.72
C ARG A 302 22.28 16.90 -26.68
N SER A 303 21.31 17.10 -27.59
CA SER A 303 20.51 18.33 -27.65
C SER A 303 19.50 18.47 -26.51
N ILE A 304 18.98 17.36 -25.97
CA ILE A 304 18.14 17.33 -24.76
C ILE A 304 19.01 17.51 -23.50
N GLY A 305 20.27 17.10 -23.58
CA GLY A 305 21.25 17.08 -22.49
C GLY A 305 21.01 15.91 -21.54
N PHE A 306 22.09 15.27 -21.10
CA PHE A 306 22.02 14.17 -20.14
C PHE A 306 21.61 14.66 -18.73
N PRO A 307 21.07 13.78 -17.85
CA PRO A 307 20.62 12.43 -18.16
C PRO A 307 19.39 12.43 -19.07
N VAL A 308 19.24 11.36 -19.84
CA VAL A 308 18.06 11.09 -20.68
C VAL A 308 17.47 9.71 -20.34
N ILE A 309 16.21 9.49 -20.71
CA ILE A 309 15.55 8.19 -20.61
C ILE A 309 15.11 7.75 -22.01
N ILE A 310 15.57 6.58 -22.42
CA ILE A 310 15.11 5.88 -23.61
C ILE A 310 13.86 5.10 -23.21
N LYS A 311 12.77 5.19 -24.00
CA LYS A 311 11.49 4.50 -23.75
C LYS A 311 11.00 3.80 -25.01
N ALA A 312 10.35 2.64 -24.89
CA ALA A 312 9.67 2.00 -26.02
C ALA A 312 8.47 2.82 -26.52
N VAL A 313 8.29 2.91 -27.85
CA VAL A 313 7.13 3.60 -28.47
C VAL A 313 5.82 2.92 -28.05
N LYS A 314 5.74 1.60 -28.19
CA LYS A 314 4.64 0.78 -27.67
C LYS A 314 4.90 0.35 -26.22
N GLY A 315 3.84 0.09 -25.47
CA GLY A 315 3.89 -0.51 -24.13
C GLY A 315 3.90 0.48 -22.95
N GLY A 316 3.45 0.02 -21.79
CA GLY A 316 3.41 0.75 -20.52
C GLY A 316 4.06 -0.04 -19.38
N GLY A 317 3.88 0.43 -18.14
CA GLY A 317 4.39 -0.26 -16.94
C GLY A 317 5.92 -0.30 -16.82
N GLY A 318 6.62 0.64 -17.47
CA GLY A 318 8.07 0.82 -17.33
C GLY A 318 8.97 -0.17 -18.09
N LYS A 319 8.41 -1.16 -18.79
CA LYS A 319 9.20 -2.08 -19.63
C LYS A 319 9.84 -1.34 -20.82
N GLY A 320 11.02 -1.81 -21.23
CA GLY A 320 11.79 -1.21 -22.33
C GLY A 320 12.34 0.19 -22.04
N MET A 321 12.31 0.64 -20.78
CA MET A 321 12.92 1.91 -20.38
C MET A 321 14.38 1.74 -19.96
N ARG A 322 15.23 2.71 -20.28
CA ARG A 322 16.63 2.81 -19.80
C ARG A 322 16.97 4.26 -19.49
N ILE A 323 17.42 4.52 -18.26
CA ILE A 323 18.08 5.78 -17.91
C ILE A 323 19.50 5.73 -18.47
N VAL A 324 19.97 6.86 -18.98
CA VAL A 324 21.32 7.06 -19.50
C VAL A 324 21.88 8.31 -18.82
N GLU A 325 22.85 8.14 -17.91
CA GLU A 325 23.45 9.27 -17.20
C GLU A 325 24.55 9.96 -18.02
N SER A 326 25.19 9.24 -18.95
CA SER A 326 26.30 9.77 -19.75
C SER A 326 26.27 9.32 -21.23
N GLU A 327 26.89 10.13 -22.10
CA GLU A 327 27.00 9.83 -23.54
C GLU A 327 27.63 8.46 -23.84
N GLY A 328 28.65 8.06 -23.08
CA GLY A 328 29.36 6.79 -23.27
C GLY A 328 28.49 5.53 -23.02
N GLU A 329 27.39 5.67 -22.29
CA GLU A 329 26.43 4.59 -22.03
C GLU A 329 25.33 4.49 -23.10
N PHE A 330 25.12 5.55 -23.90
CA PHE A 330 23.92 5.68 -24.73
C PHE A 330 23.73 4.51 -25.71
N GLY A 331 24.79 4.10 -26.42
CA GLY A 331 24.71 3.01 -27.40
C GLY A 331 24.37 1.65 -26.79
N SER A 332 24.93 1.31 -25.62
CA SER A 332 24.67 0.03 -24.95
C SER A 332 23.28 0.00 -24.32
N GLN A 333 22.81 1.14 -23.80
CA GLN A 333 21.46 1.29 -23.25
C GLN A 333 20.40 1.32 -24.35
N LEU A 334 20.65 1.97 -25.50
CA LEU A 334 19.78 1.95 -26.68
C LEU A 334 19.51 0.52 -27.15
N GLU A 335 20.57 -0.25 -27.38
CA GLU A 335 20.43 -1.65 -27.80
C GLU A 335 19.87 -2.55 -26.69
N SER A 336 19.98 -2.17 -25.41
CA SER A 336 19.29 -2.84 -24.30
C SER A 336 17.77 -2.57 -24.31
N ALA A 337 17.36 -1.32 -24.53
CA ALA A 337 15.96 -0.91 -24.62
C ALA A 337 15.27 -1.56 -25.84
N ARG A 338 15.91 -1.52 -27.01
CA ARG A 338 15.40 -2.08 -28.27
C ARG A 338 15.08 -3.56 -28.19
N ARG A 339 16.02 -4.37 -27.67
CA ARG A 339 15.83 -5.83 -27.52
C ARG A 339 14.70 -6.17 -26.55
N GLU A 340 14.47 -5.34 -25.52
CA GLU A 340 13.34 -5.52 -24.61
C GLU A 340 12.01 -5.09 -25.22
N ALA A 341 12.00 -3.97 -25.96
CA ALA A 341 10.83 -3.46 -26.68
C ALA A 341 10.36 -4.44 -27.77
N GLU A 342 11.28 -4.97 -28.58
CA GLU A 342 11.00 -5.99 -29.59
C GLU A 342 10.45 -7.27 -28.94
N ARG A 343 11.12 -7.79 -27.89
CA ARG A 343 10.69 -8.99 -27.15
C ARG A 343 9.32 -8.83 -26.48
N SER A 344 8.96 -7.63 -26.05
CA SER A 344 7.75 -7.37 -25.25
C SER A 344 6.56 -6.89 -26.09
N PHE A 345 6.81 -6.22 -27.22
CA PHE A 345 5.78 -5.48 -27.97
C PHE A 345 5.85 -5.66 -29.50
N GLY A 346 6.84 -6.39 -30.04
CA GLY A 346 7.03 -6.55 -31.49
C GLY A 346 7.26 -5.23 -32.22
N ASP A 347 7.92 -4.27 -31.55
CA ASP A 347 8.24 -2.95 -32.10
C ASP A 347 9.44 -2.37 -31.34
N GLY A 348 10.65 -2.62 -31.85
CA GLY A 348 11.90 -2.11 -31.32
C GLY A 348 12.11 -0.59 -31.42
N ARG A 349 11.13 0.21 -31.88
CA ARG A 349 11.27 1.67 -31.96
C ARG A 349 11.23 2.31 -30.57
N VAL A 350 12.03 3.35 -30.38
CA VAL A 350 12.20 4.07 -29.12
C VAL A 350 12.01 5.57 -29.24
N LEU A 351 11.66 6.19 -28.12
CA LEU A 351 11.63 7.62 -27.85
C LEU A 351 12.84 7.95 -26.95
N VAL A 352 13.38 9.17 -27.05
CA VAL A 352 14.41 9.69 -26.13
C VAL A 352 13.84 10.92 -25.44
N GLU A 353 13.84 10.94 -24.11
CA GLU A 353 13.25 12.02 -23.29
C GLU A 353 14.24 12.53 -22.25
N LYS A 354 14.04 13.77 -21.78
CA LYS A 354 14.76 14.27 -20.62
C LYS A 354 14.43 13.41 -19.39
N TYR A 355 15.45 12.95 -18.68
CA TYR A 355 15.25 12.29 -17.39
C TYR A 355 15.24 13.34 -16.28
N LEU A 356 14.20 13.30 -15.43
CA LEU A 356 14.08 14.12 -14.23
C LEU A 356 14.62 13.32 -13.04
N LYS A 357 15.46 13.94 -12.21
CA LYS A 357 16.13 13.22 -11.10
C LYS A 357 15.25 13.06 -9.86
N ARG A 358 14.41 14.06 -9.55
CA ARG A 358 13.43 14.02 -8.45
C ARG A 358 12.01 14.33 -8.94
N PRO A 359 11.40 13.43 -9.74
CA PRO A 359 10.07 13.65 -10.27
C PRO A 359 8.99 13.27 -9.26
N ARG A 360 8.10 14.22 -8.95
CA ARG A 360 6.77 13.98 -8.34
C ARG A 360 5.76 13.63 -9.44
N HIS A 361 4.88 12.68 -9.16
CA HIS A 361 3.75 12.34 -10.02
C HIS A 361 2.53 13.13 -9.51
N VAL A 362 2.15 14.18 -10.21
CA VAL A 362 1.02 15.06 -9.86
C VAL A 362 0.01 15.05 -10.99
N GLU A 363 -1.21 14.64 -10.71
CA GLU A 363 -2.24 14.42 -11.72
C GLU A 363 -3.49 15.28 -11.46
N LEU A 364 -4.18 15.71 -12.51
CA LEU A 364 -5.35 16.56 -12.37
C LEU A 364 -6.64 15.86 -12.82
N GLN A 365 -7.62 15.85 -11.92
CA GLN A 365 -8.97 15.42 -12.25
C GLN A 365 -9.59 16.43 -13.19
N VAL A 366 -9.99 16.00 -14.38
CA VAL A 366 -10.77 16.82 -15.32
C VAL A 366 -12.18 16.26 -15.47
N PHE A 367 -13.11 17.15 -15.81
CA PHE A 367 -14.47 16.80 -16.19
C PHE A 367 -14.92 17.66 -17.38
N ALA A 368 -15.57 17.03 -18.35
CA ALA A 368 -16.08 17.71 -19.54
C ALA A 368 -17.50 17.26 -19.88
N ASP A 369 -18.34 18.16 -20.39
CA ASP A 369 -19.70 17.85 -20.85
C ASP A 369 -19.89 17.96 -22.37
N SER A 370 -21.04 17.52 -22.88
CA SER A 370 -21.39 17.63 -24.32
C SER A 370 -21.87 19.02 -24.74
N HIS A 371 -21.71 20.03 -23.89
CA HIS A 371 -22.03 21.45 -24.16
C HIS A 371 -20.75 22.30 -24.29
N GLY A 372 -19.57 21.68 -24.21
CA GLY A 372 -18.27 22.34 -24.31
C GLY A 372 -17.70 22.86 -22.99
N ASN A 373 -18.38 22.64 -21.86
CA ASN A 373 -17.85 23.02 -20.56
C ASN A 373 -16.79 22.00 -20.13
N VAL A 374 -15.64 22.50 -19.66
CA VAL A 374 -14.52 21.68 -19.18
C VAL A 374 -13.93 22.37 -17.95
N VAL A 375 -13.81 21.61 -16.85
CA VAL A 375 -13.29 22.04 -15.55
C VAL A 375 -12.24 21.05 -15.02
N HIS A 376 -11.40 21.49 -14.08
CA HIS A 376 -10.59 20.63 -13.24
C HIS A 376 -11.09 20.65 -11.78
N LEU A 377 -11.03 19.50 -11.11
CA LEU A 377 -11.38 19.31 -9.70
C LEU A 377 -10.10 19.15 -8.86
N PHE A 378 -9.18 20.10 -9.05
CA PHE A 378 -7.83 20.10 -8.47
C PHE A 378 -6.98 18.87 -8.81
N GLU A 379 -5.79 18.86 -8.23
CA GLU A 379 -4.75 17.86 -8.41
C GLU A 379 -4.67 16.85 -7.25
N ARG A 380 -4.10 15.69 -7.55
CA ARG A 380 -3.68 14.66 -6.59
C ARG A 380 -2.17 14.46 -6.72
N ASP A 381 -1.49 14.21 -5.61
CA ASP A 381 -0.13 13.66 -5.64
C ASP A 381 -0.20 12.13 -5.51
N CYS A 382 0.48 11.45 -6.44
CA CYS A 382 0.58 10.00 -6.54
C CYS A 382 2.04 9.54 -6.60
N SER A 383 2.98 10.36 -6.13
CA SER A 383 4.43 10.10 -6.22
C SER A 383 4.85 8.84 -5.49
N VAL A 384 4.20 8.51 -4.38
CA VAL A 384 4.61 7.37 -3.55
C VAL A 384 4.08 6.06 -4.14
N GLN A 385 4.85 5.53 -5.10
CA GLN A 385 4.52 4.36 -5.92
C GLN A 385 5.63 3.29 -5.87
N ARG A 386 5.23 2.02 -5.94
CA ARG A 386 6.12 0.84 -5.96
C ARG A 386 6.13 0.26 -7.37
N ARG A 387 7.26 0.34 -8.09
CA ARG A 387 7.39 -0.18 -9.48
C ARG A 387 6.25 0.29 -10.42
N HIS A 388 5.91 1.58 -10.37
CA HIS A 388 4.80 2.21 -11.11
C HIS A 388 3.37 1.84 -10.67
N GLN A 389 3.20 1.07 -9.59
CA GLN A 389 1.93 0.86 -8.91
C GLN A 389 1.77 1.93 -7.82
N LYS A 390 0.75 2.79 -7.92
CA LYS A 390 0.42 3.78 -6.89
C LYS A 390 -0.01 3.06 -5.60
N ILE A 391 0.39 3.57 -4.43
CA ILE A 391 0.25 2.90 -3.11
C ILE A 391 -0.56 3.74 -2.12
N ILE A 392 -0.21 5.03 -2.05
CA ILE A 392 -0.86 6.06 -1.25
C ILE A 392 -0.94 7.32 -2.11
N GLU A 393 -2.11 7.95 -2.09
CA GLU A 393 -2.44 9.12 -2.88
C GLU A 393 -2.99 10.23 -1.98
N GLU A 394 -2.76 11.49 -2.32
CA GLU A 394 -3.26 12.61 -1.54
C GLU A 394 -3.79 13.77 -2.37
N ALA A 395 -4.75 14.50 -1.82
CA ALA A 395 -5.33 15.70 -2.44
C ALA A 395 -5.58 16.78 -1.38
N PRO A 396 -5.35 18.08 -1.67
CA PRO A 396 -4.57 18.58 -2.82
C PRO A 396 -3.10 18.10 -2.77
N ALA A 397 -2.32 18.32 -3.84
CA ALA A 397 -0.90 18.03 -3.81
C ALA A 397 -0.17 18.97 -2.83
N PRO A 398 0.64 18.45 -1.89
CA PRO A 398 1.29 19.25 -0.87
C PRO A 398 2.38 20.15 -1.46
N ASP A 399 2.59 21.31 -0.84
CA ASP A 399 3.61 22.31 -1.17
C ASP A 399 3.63 22.80 -2.64
N LEU A 400 2.54 22.62 -3.37
CA LEU A 400 2.37 23.16 -4.72
C LEU A 400 1.90 24.63 -4.65
N PRO A 401 2.65 25.62 -5.19
CA PRO A 401 2.25 27.03 -5.15
C PRO A 401 0.90 27.30 -5.86
N PRO A 402 0.07 28.27 -5.40
CA PRO A 402 -1.22 28.57 -6.01
C PRO A 402 -1.15 28.93 -7.51
N ALA A 403 -0.10 29.66 -7.92
CA ALA A 403 0.11 30.01 -9.33
C ALA A 403 0.50 28.79 -10.19
N LEU A 404 1.34 27.89 -9.65
CA LEU A 404 1.66 26.62 -10.32
C LEU A 404 0.43 25.73 -10.46
N ARG A 405 -0.36 25.59 -9.39
CA ARG A 405 -1.66 24.89 -9.40
C ARG A 405 -2.61 25.45 -10.46
N SER A 406 -2.70 26.78 -10.59
CA SER A 406 -3.51 27.45 -11.61
C SER A 406 -3.00 27.17 -13.04
N ARG A 407 -1.68 27.18 -13.25
CA ARG A 407 -1.05 26.82 -14.54
C ARG A 407 -1.31 25.36 -14.91
N MET A 408 -1.11 24.43 -13.99
CA MET A 408 -1.40 23.00 -14.20
C MET A 408 -2.90 22.75 -14.45
N GLY A 409 -3.79 23.41 -13.70
CA GLY A 409 -5.24 23.39 -13.91
C GLY A 409 -5.64 23.85 -15.32
N SER A 410 -5.07 24.98 -15.74
CA SER A 410 -5.28 25.53 -17.09
C SER A 410 -4.78 24.56 -18.18
N SER A 411 -3.60 23.95 -18.00
CA SER A 411 -3.06 22.96 -18.92
C SER A 411 -3.88 21.67 -18.98
N ALA A 412 -4.40 21.18 -17.85
CA ALA A 412 -5.27 20.00 -17.83
C ALA A 412 -6.61 20.26 -18.56
N VAL A 413 -7.20 21.45 -18.36
CA VAL A 413 -8.39 21.89 -19.09
C VAL A 413 -8.11 22.09 -20.58
N ALA A 414 -6.93 22.61 -20.96
CA ALA A 414 -6.51 22.72 -22.36
C ALA A 414 -6.35 21.34 -23.03
N ALA A 415 -5.68 20.39 -22.36
CA ALA A 415 -5.54 19.01 -22.81
C ALA A 415 -6.90 18.34 -23.10
N ALA A 416 -7.83 18.43 -22.15
CA ALA A 416 -9.17 17.87 -22.29
C ALA A 416 -10.00 18.55 -23.40
N ARG A 417 -9.81 19.86 -23.63
CA ARG A 417 -10.46 20.58 -24.75
C ARG A 417 -9.89 20.17 -26.11
N ALA A 418 -8.57 19.99 -26.21
CA ALA A 418 -7.89 19.65 -27.46
C ALA A 418 -8.36 18.32 -28.08
N VAL A 419 -8.76 17.36 -27.24
CA VAL A 419 -9.22 16.02 -27.66
C VAL A 419 -10.76 15.90 -27.73
N GLY A 420 -11.50 16.98 -27.48
CA GLY A 420 -12.97 16.93 -27.40
C GLY A 420 -13.49 16.00 -26.30
N TYR A 421 -12.86 16.03 -25.12
CA TYR A 421 -13.11 15.08 -24.04
C TYR A 421 -14.55 15.15 -23.48
N ARG A 422 -14.99 14.08 -22.79
CA ARG A 422 -16.31 14.01 -22.11
C ARG A 422 -16.24 13.09 -20.89
N GLY A 423 -16.97 13.43 -19.83
CA GLY A 423 -17.02 12.68 -18.58
C GLY A 423 -15.79 12.92 -17.71
N ALA A 424 -15.53 12.00 -16.78
CA ALA A 424 -14.34 12.01 -15.94
C ALA A 424 -13.10 11.59 -16.75
N GLY A 425 -11.98 12.28 -16.54
CA GLY A 425 -10.66 11.92 -17.05
C GLY A 425 -9.57 12.39 -16.11
N THR A 426 -8.32 11.99 -16.32
CA THR A 426 -7.20 12.49 -15.52
C THR A 426 -5.99 12.75 -16.39
N VAL A 427 -5.43 13.95 -16.26
CA VAL A 427 -4.21 14.38 -16.95
C VAL A 427 -3.03 14.19 -15.98
N GLU A 428 -2.16 13.24 -16.26
CA GLU A 428 -1.01 12.91 -15.42
C GLU A 428 0.19 13.79 -15.82
N PHE A 429 0.74 14.55 -14.88
CA PHE A 429 1.95 15.35 -15.06
C PHE A 429 3.10 14.78 -14.21
N ILE A 430 4.31 14.96 -14.73
CA ILE A 430 5.56 14.73 -14.03
C ILE A 430 6.15 16.10 -13.66
N LEU A 431 6.33 16.34 -12.36
CA LEU A 431 6.75 17.61 -11.76
C LEU A 431 8.18 17.46 -11.22
N ASP A 432 9.08 18.38 -11.58
CA ASP A 432 10.45 18.40 -11.07
C ASP A 432 10.46 19.03 -9.65
N ALA A 433 10.65 18.19 -8.63
CA ALA A 433 10.49 18.58 -7.21
C ALA A 433 11.56 19.56 -6.72
N ASP A 434 12.74 19.59 -7.37
CA ASP A 434 13.77 20.58 -7.06
C ASP A 434 13.46 21.93 -7.75
N SER A 435 12.69 21.93 -8.86
CA SER A 435 12.33 23.15 -9.57
C SER A 435 11.37 24.05 -8.80
N ILE A 436 10.44 23.48 -8.03
CA ILE A 436 9.44 24.21 -7.24
C ILE A 436 10.02 24.93 -6.02
N GLN A 437 11.30 24.70 -5.70
CA GLN A 437 12.04 25.42 -4.66
C GLN A 437 12.52 26.80 -5.12
N SER A 438 12.44 27.12 -6.42
CA SER A 438 12.75 28.48 -6.92
C SER A 438 11.62 29.47 -6.59
N GLU A 439 11.99 30.67 -6.13
CA GLU A 439 11.07 31.79 -5.93
C GLU A 439 10.50 32.34 -7.26
N ARG A 440 11.12 32.02 -8.41
CA ARG A 440 10.67 32.49 -9.73
C ARG A 440 9.77 31.47 -10.41
N GLU A 441 8.56 31.89 -10.77
CA GLU A 441 7.58 30.99 -11.40
C GLU A 441 8.04 30.37 -12.73
N GLU A 442 8.94 31.06 -13.44
CA GLU A 442 9.52 30.63 -14.72
C GLU A 442 10.46 29.42 -14.61
N ASP A 443 11.04 29.16 -13.43
CA ASP A 443 11.90 27.99 -13.20
C ASP A 443 11.10 26.69 -12.98
N TRP A 444 9.83 26.80 -12.57
CA TRP A 444 8.97 25.66 -12.21
C TRP A 444 8.65 24.78 -13.42
N LYS A 445 9.13 23.53 -13.37
CA LYS A 445 9.08 22.56 -14.48
C LYS A 445 8.12 21.43 -14.18
N TYR A 446 7.02 21.40 -14.91
CA TYR A 446 6.08 20.29 -14.96
C TYR A 446 5.79 19.95 -16.43
N TYR A 447 5.52 18.68 -16.70
CA TYR A 447 5.35 18.18 -18.06
C TYR A 447 4.28 17.10 -18.12
N PHE A 448 3.47 17.11 -19.17
CA PHE A 448 2.49 16.07 -19.48
C PHE A 448 3.19 14.73 -19.67
N MET A 449 2.68 13.70 -18.99
CA MET A 449 3.09 12.31 -19.17
C MET A 449 2.09 11.56 -20.05
N GLU A 450 0.83 11.50 -19.62
CA GLU A 450 -0.28 10.88 -20.36
C GLU A 450 -1.65 11.36 -19.86
N MET A 451 -2.72 10.99 -20.55
CA MET A 451 -4.10 11.26 -20.11
C MET A 451 -4.87 9.94 -20.00
N ASN A 452 -5.25 9.58 -18.77
CA ASN A 452 -6.08 8.42 -18.50
C ASN A 452 -7.53 8.75 -18.86
N THR A 453 -8.10 7.99 -19.79
CA THR A 453 -9.36 8.28 -20.48
C THR A 453 -10.59 7.69 -19.78
N ARG A 454 -10.57 7.77 -18.45
CA ARG A 454 -11.50 7.10 -17.53
C ARG A 454 -11.52 7.79 -16.16
N LEU A 455 -12.39 7.31 -15.28
CA LEU A 455 -12.26 7.55 -13.85
C LEU A 455 -10.96 6.89 -13.33
N GLN A 456 -10.19 7.59 -12.48
CA GLN A 456 -9.05 6.98 -11.77
C GLN A 456 -9.54 6.10 -10.60
N VAL A 457 -8.65 5.27 -10.06
CA VAL A 457 -8.96 4.47 -8.85
C VAL A 457 -9.07 5.42 -7.66
N GLU A 458 -8.08 6.29 -7.54
CA GLU A 458 -7.81 7.35 -6.57
C GLU A 458 -8.73 8.59 -6.69
N HIS A 459 -9.84 8.49 -7.42
CA HIS A 459 -10.85 9.55 -7.48
C HIS A 459 -11.47 9.93 -6.11
N PRO A 460 -11.57 9.06 -5.08
CA PRO A 460 -12.17 9.42 -3.79
C PRO A 460 -11.46 10.54 -3.03
N VAL A 461 -10.13 10.72 -3.13
CA VAL A 461 -9.50 11.88 -2.45
C VAL A 461 -9.98 13.20 -3.04
N THR A 462 -10.20 13.26 -4.36
CA THR A 462 -10.81 14.42 -5.02
C THR A 462 -12.25 14.63 -4.56
N GLU A 463 -13.04 13.56 -4.43
CA GLU A 463 -14.41 13.66 -3.90
C GLU A 463 -14.43 14.18 -2.46
N MET A 464 -13.54 13.69 -1.59
CA MET A 464 -13.47 14.11 -0.18
C MET A 464 -13.06 15.58 -0.02
N VAL A 465 -12.16 16.13 -0.85
CA VAL A 465 -11.78 17.56 -0.76
C VAL A 465 -12.70 18.51 -1.53
N THR A 466 -13.49 18.04 -2.50
CA THR A 466 -14.42 18.90 -3.27
C THR A 466 -15.89 18.77 -2.84
N GLY A 467 -16.24 17.73 -2.08
CA GLY A 467 -17.63 17.42 -1.72
C GLY A 467 -18.47 16.90 -2.90
N THR A 468 -17.84 16.40 -3.97
CA THR A 468 -18.52 15.94 -5.19
C THR A 468 -18.68 14.41 -5.24
N ASP A 469 -19.57 13.93 -6.11
CA ASP A 469 -19.68 12.53 -6.50
C ASP A 469 -19.41 12.45 -8.01
N LEU A 470 -18.22 11.96 -8.38
CA LEU A 470 -17.75 11.97 -9.77
C LEU A 470 -18.49 10.95 -10.63
N VAL A 471 -19.01 9.87 -10.03
CA VAL A 471 -19.89 8.91 -10.72
C VAL A 471 -21.27 9.53 -10.99
N GLU A 472 -21.80 10.35 -10.07
CA GLU A 472 -23.03 11.12 -10.31
C GLU A 472 -22.85 12.09 -11.48
N TRP A 473 -21.73 12.83 -11.52
CA TRP A 473 -21.39 13.70 -12.64
C TRP A 473 -21.20 12.93 -13.96
N GLN A 474 -20.68 11.70 -13.92
CA GLN A 474 -20.57 10.86 -15.12
C GLN A 474 -21.96 10.48 -15.66
N LEU A 475 -22.93 10.23 -14.77
CA LEU A 475 -24.32 9.89 -15.12
C LEU A 475 -25.07 11.12 -15.67
N GLU A 476 -24.89 12.30 -15.09
CA GLU A 476 -25.43 13.57 -15.63
C GLU A 476 -24.92 13.82 -17.06
N VAL A 477 -23.59 13.83 -17.24
CA VAL A 477 -22.97 14.12 -18.54
C VAL A 477 -23.33 13.07 -19.59
N ALA A 478 -23.36 11.78 -19.23
CA ALA A 478 -23.78 10.72 -20.16
C ALA A 478 -25.27 10.79 -20.52
N SER A 479 -26.12 11.30 -19.62
CA SER A 479 -27.53 11.63 -19.94
C SER A 479 -27.65 12.87 -20.85
N GLY A 480 -26.55 13.59 -21.09
CA GLY A 480 -26.47 14.78 -21.93
C GLY A 480 -26.77 16.08 -21.19
N ASN A 481 -26.70 16.08 -19.86
CA ASN A 481 -26.80 17.27 -19.02
C ASN A 481 -25.48 18.06 -19.01
N ARG A 482 -25.49 19.22 -18.37
CA ARG A 482 -24.31 20.06 -18.15
C ARG A 482 -23.55 19.64 -16.89
N LEU A 483 -22.30 20.09 -16.76
CA LEU A 483 -21.58 20.02 -15.49
C LEU A 483 -22.39 20.70 -14.37
N PRO A 484 -22.54 20.10 -13.18
CA PRO A 484 -23.32 20.68 -12.08
C PRO A 484 -22.73 21.96 -11.46
N LEU A 485 -21.44 22.23 -11.64
CA LEU A 485 -20.71 23.39 -11.11
C LEU A 485 -19.79 23.99 -12.19
N LEU A 486 -19.54 25.30 -12.11
CA LEU A 486 -18.52 25.98 -12.91
C LEU A 486 -17.15 25.93 -12.23
N GLN A 487 -16.10 26.36 -12.94
CA GLN A 487 -14.72 26.27 -12.43
C GLN A 487 -14.51 27.14 -11.17
N GLU A 488 -15.19 28.28 -11.12
CA GLU A 488 -15.19 29.19 -9.97
C GLU A 488 -15.94 28.66 -8.75
N ASP A 489 -16.90 27.74 -8.91
CA ASP A 489 -17.68 27.17 -7.80
C ASP A 489 -16.92 26.03 -7.10
N ILE A 490 -16.07 25.32 -7.83
CA ILE A 490 -15.32 24.15 -7.33
C ILE A 490 -14.18 24.64 -6.41
N LYS A 491 -14.34 24.43 -5.09
CA LYS A 491 -13.34 24.79 -4.07
C LYS A 491 -12.71 23.54 -3.42
N PRO A 492 -11.42 23.57 -3.05
CA PRO A 492 -10.80 22.54 -2.24
C PRO A 492 -11.04 22.86 -0.75
N ASN A 493 -11.39 21.85 0.03
CA ASN A 493 -11.65 21.96 1.46
C ASN A 493 -10.89 20.85 2.20
N GLY A 494 -10.02 21.25 3.13
CA GLY A 494 -9.17 20.32 3.88
C GLY A 494 -8.18 19.55 3.02
N HIS A 495 -7.79 18.38 3.50
CA HIS A 495 -6.84 17.46 2.86
C HIS A 495 -7.37 16.03 2.99
N ALA A 496 -7.08 15.18 2.00
CA ALA A 496 -7.47 13.78 1.98
C ALA A 496 -6.30 12.87 1.58
N PHE A 497 -6.29 11.65 2.12
CA PHE A 497 -5.41 10.55 1.71
C PHE A 497 -6.25 9.35 1.29
N GLU A 498 -5.80 8.59 0.29
CA GLU A 498 -6.25 7.23 -0.02
C GLU A 498 -5.06 6.27 0.14
N THR A 499 -5.31 5.07 0.65
CA THR A 499 -4.33 3.96 0.64
C THR A 499 -4.94 2.72 0.02
N ARG A 500 -4.20 2.07 -0.88
CA ARG A 500 -4.62 0.83 -1.55
C ARG A 500 -4.21 -0.38 -0.72
N ILE A 501 -5.18 -1.03 -0.08
CA ILE A 501 -4.95 -2.29 0.63
C ILE A 501 -4.90 -3.42 -0.39
N TYR A 502 -3.70 -3.97 -0.57
CA TYR A 502 -3.43 -5.09 -1.46
C TYR A 502 -3.19 -6.38 -0.67
N ALA A 503 -3.69 -7.49 -1.21
CA ALA A 503 -3.27 -8.85 -0.87
C ALA A 503 -1.87 -9.13 -1.45
N GLU A 504 -0.85 -8.46 -0.91
CA GLU A 504 0.58 -8.65 -1.22
C GLU A 504 1.37 -8.78 0.09
N ASP A 505 2.42 -9.59 0.08
CA ASP A 505 3.38 -9.75 1.20
C ASP A 505 4.59 -8.81 1.00
N PRO A 506 4.71 -7.68 1.72
CA PRO A 506 5.77 -6.69 1.50
C PRO A 506 7.18 -7.22 1.78
N ASP A 507 7.31 -8.07 2.80
CA ASP A 507 8.58 -8.61 3.26
C ASP A 507 9.08 -9.66 2.26
N ASN A 508 8.18 -10.46 1.68
CA ASN A 508 8.43 -11.31 0.52
C ASN A 508 8.29 -10.54 -0.83
N ASN A 509 8.97 -9.39 -0.94
CA ASN A 509 9.11 -8.59 -2.18
C ASN A 509 7.81 -8.07 -2.82
N PHE A 510 6.71 -8.05 -2.08
CA PHE A 510 5.35 -7.81 -2.58
C PHE A 510 4.99 -8.81 -3.69
N TYR A 511 5.10 -10.11 -3.40
CA TYR A 511 4.35 -11.12 -4.17
C TYR A 511 2.88 -11.09 -3.72
N PRO A 512 1.91 -11.16 -4.65
CA PRO A 512 0.50 -11.28 -4.28
C PRO A 512 0.23 -12.57 -3.50
N SER A 513 -0.61 -12.46 -2.48
CA SER A 513 -0.98 -13.54 -1.58
C SER A 513 -2.47 -13.87 -1.80
N PRO A 514 -2.80 -14.81 -2.70
CA PRO A 514 -4.19 -15.21 -2.90
C PRO A 514 -4.67 -16.07 -1.74
N GLY A 515 -5.93 -15.93 -1.33
CA GLY A 515 -6.50 -16.74 -0.25
C GLY A 515 -7.85 -16.27 0.29
N PRO A 516 -8.50 -17.12 1.12
CA PRO A 516 -9.75 -16.79 1.81
C PRO A 516 -9.54 -15.73 2.89
N LEU A 517 -10.49 -14.81 3.05
CA LEU A 517 -10.50 -13.76 4.06
C LEU A 517 -11.15 -14.27 5.35
N PHE A 518 -10.39 -15.08 6.11
CA PHE A 518 -10.83 -15.72 7.36
C PHE A 518 -11.33 -14.72 8.41
N HIS A 519 -10.64 -13.59 8.55
CA HIS A 519 -11.12 -12.42 9.27
C HIS A 519 -10.95 -11.18 8.39
N LEU A 520 -11.98 -10.35 8.33
CA LEU A 520 -11.93 -9.04 7.68
C LEU A 520 -12.73 -8.05 8.53
N LYS A 521 -12.03 -7.08 9.12
CA LYS A 521 -12.63 -5.92 9.76
C LYS A 521 -11.94 -4.65 9.28
N PHE A 522 -12.72 -3.71 8.81
CA PHE A 522 -12.32 -2.32 8.61
C PHE A 522 -12.81 -1.46 9.80
N PRO A 523 -12.25 -0.26 10.01
CA PRO A 523 -12.88 0.77 10.84
C PRO A 523 -14.27 1.15 10.30
N GLU A 524 -15.14 1.63 11.19
CA GLU A 524 -16.50 2.06 10.81
C GLU A 524 -16.46 3.34 9.96
N PRO A 525 -17.14 3.40 8.80
CA PRO A 525 -17.18 4.59 7.97
C PRO A 525 -17.81 5.81 8.67
N THR A 526 -17.25 6.99 8.43
CA THR A 526 -17.73 8.28 8.95
C THR A 526 -17.66 9.36 7.86
N GLN A 527 -18.13 10.58 8.14
CA GLN A 527 -17.92 11.75 7.28
C GLN A 527 -16.44 12.09 7.03
N PHE A 528 -15.50 11.47 7.74
CA PHE A 528 -14.05 11.71 7.63
C PHE A 528 -13.24 10.46 7.22
N LEU A 529 -13.90 9.31 7.06
CA LEU A 529 -13.27 8.02 6.78
C LEU A 529 -14.22 7.17 5.94
N ARG A 530 -13.79 6.82 4.73
CA ARG A 530 -14.56 6.08 3.73
C ARG A 530 -13.80 4.81 3.38
N VAL A 531 -14.53 3.70 3.28
CA VAL A 531 -13.99 2.36 3.00
C VAL A 531 -14.58 1.88 1.68
N GLU A 532 -13.76 1.86 0.64
CA GLU A 532 -14.17 1.39 -0.69
C GLU A 532 -13.69 -0.05 -0.87
N THR A 533 -14.58 -1.02 -0.68
CA THR A 533 -14.29 -2.45 -0.88
C THR A 533 -15.30 -3.11 -1.82
N GLY A 534 -14.88 -4.25 -2.37
CA GLY A 534 -15.70 -5.19 -3.14
C GLY A 534 -15.60 -6.64 -2.64
N VAL A 535 -15.14 -6.83 -1.39
CA VAL A 535 -15.07 -8.13 -0.70
C VAL A 535 -15.60 -7.99 0.73
N GLN A 536 -16.01 -9.12 1.31
CA GLN A 536 -16.49 -9.26 2.69
C GLN A 536 -15.75 -10.43 3.39
N GLN A 537 -15.88 -10.54 4.72
CA GLN A 537 -15.35 -11.68 5.46
C GLN A 537 -15.93 -13.00 4.91
N GLY A 538 -15.07 -13.99 4.68
CA GLY A 538 -15.43 -15.27 4.06
C GLY A 538 -15.37 -15.30 2.53
N ASP A 539 -15.21 -14.17 1.84
CA ASP A 539 -14.85 -14.16 0.41
C ASP A 539 -13.38 -14.61 0.21
N SER A 540 -12.95 -14.83 -1.03
CA SER A 540 -11.57 -15.24 -1.35
C SER A 540 -10.94 -14.38 -2.44
N VAL A 541 -9.67 -14.00 -2.23
CA VAL A 541 -8.86 -13.25 -3.19
C VAL A 541 -8.24 -14.23 -4.18
N GLY A 542 -8.87 -14.38 -5.35
CA GLY A 542 -8.47 -15.34 -6.39
C GLY A 542 -7.46 -14.80 -7.41
N VAL A 543 -6.65 -15.71 -7.99
CA VAL A 543 -5.48 -15.39 -8.84
C VAL A 543 -5.75 -14.74 -10.20
N PHE A 544 -7.01 -14.60 -10.62
CA PHE A 544 -7.38 -14.11 -11.96
C PHE A 544 -7.48 -12.57 -12.06
N TYR A 545 -7.49 -11.87 -10.93
CA TYR A 545 -7.79 -10.45 -10.83
C TYR A 545 -6.79 -9.70 -9.97
N ASP A 546 -6.90 -8.36 -10.01
CA ASP A 546 -6.11 -7.44 -9.20
C ASP A 546 -6.23 -7.76 -7.68
N PRO A 547 -5.12 -7.68 -6.90
CA PRO A 547 -5.09 -8.04 -5.48
C PRO A 547 -5.74 -7.03 -4.51
N MET A 548 -6.33 -5.93 -4.97
CA MET A 548 -6.86 -4.89 -4.08
C MET A 548 -8.11 -5.37 -3.32
N ILE A 549 -7.97 -5.44 -1.99
CA ILE A 549 -9.02 -5.80 -1.03
C ILE A 549 -9.94 -4.60 -0.80
N ALA A 550 -9.34 -3.43 -0.57
CA ALA A 550 -10.06 -2.19 -0.30
C ALA A 550 -9.19 -0.96 -0.54
N LYS A 551 -9.82 0.20 -0.53
CA LYS A 551 -9.17 1.51 -0.41
C LYS A 551 -9.71 2.18 0.86
N LEU A 552 -8.81 2.57 1.75
CA LEU A 552 -9.18 3.44 2.88
C LEU A 552 -8.95 4.88 2.43
N VAL A 553 -9.92 5.75 2.71
CA VAL A 553 -9.88 7.16 2.31
C VAL A 553 -10.19 8.02 3.51
N THR A 554 -9.26 8.86 3.95
CA THR A 554 -9.46 9.78 5.09
C THR A 554 -9.49 11.22 4.64
N TRP A 555 -10.12 12.06 5.46
CA TRP A 555 -10.12 13.51 5.31
C TRP A 555 -9.81 14.18 6.65
N GLY A 556 -9.13 15.33 6.60
CA GLY A 556 -8.88 16.21 7.73
C GLY A 556 -8.90 17.68 7.30
N ARG A 557 -8.93 18.61 8.26
CA ARG A 557 -8.84 20.06 7.99
C ARG A 557 -7.47 20.47 7.42
N ASP A 558 -6.45 19.67 7.71
CA ASP A 558 -5.07 19.82 7.27
C ASP A 558 -4.45 18.44 7.00
N ARG A 559 -3.31 18.43 6.29
CA ARG A 559 -2.57 17.20 5.95
C ARG A 559 -2.18 16.38 7.21
N PRO A 560 -1.63 16.96 8.30
CA PRO A 560 -1.36 16.21 9.52
C PRO A 560 -2.59 15.57 10.19
N GLU A 561 -3.76 16.20 10.17
CA GLU A 561 -5.01 15.60 10.66
C GLU A 561 -5.47 14.45 9.76
N ALA A 562 -5.46 14.62 8.44
CA ALA A 562 -5.84 13.57 7.50
C ALA A 562 -4.91 12.34 7.60
N LEU A 563 -3.60 12.56 7.79
CA LEU A 563 -2.58 11.52 7.92
C LEU A 563 -2.69 10.76 9.25
N ARG A 564 -2.92 11.45 10.38
CA ARG A 564 -3.19 10.79 11.67
C ARG A 564 -4.43 9.90 11.60
N ARG A 565 -5.51 10.39 10.98
CA ARG A 565 -6.72 9.60 10.74
C ARG A 565 -6.46 8.38 9.85
N MET A 566 -5.51 8.45 8.91
CA MET A 566 -5.11 7.31 8.09
C MET A 566 -4.34 6.26 8.91
N GLU A 567 -3.43 6.69 9.78
CA GLU A 567 -2.74 5.80 10.72
C GLU A 567 -3.74 5.11 11.68
N ASP A 568 -4.69 5.87 12.23
CA ASP A 568 -5.79 5.35 13.06
C ASP A 568 -6.62 4.30 12.30
N ALA A 569 -7.03 4.60 11.06
CA ALA A 569 -7.85 3.72 10.24
C ALA A 569 -7.12 2.42 9.81
N LEU A 570 -5.83 2.51 9.50
CA LEU A 570 -4.99 1.35 9.21
C LEU A 570 -4.74 0.51 10.48
N ARG A 571 -4.56 1.13 11.64
CA ARG A 571 -4.45 0.47 12.96
C ARG A 571 -5.73 -0.30 13.35
N GLU A 572 -6.90 0.18 12.95
CA GLU A 572 -8.18 -0.50 13.17
C GLU A 572 -8.49 -1.59 12.13
N THR A 573 -7.80 -1.59 10.99
CA THR A 573 -7.99 -2.57 9.91
C THR A 573 -7.29 -3.89 10.23
N ARG A 574 -8.03 -4.99 10.10
CA ARG A 574 -7.60 -6.35 10.50
C ARG A 574 -7.98 -7.34 9.40
N ILE A 575 -6.98 -8.04 8.88
CA ILE A 575 -7.13 -8.98 7.78
C ILE A 575 -6.35 -10.25 8.14
N VAL A 576 -7.00 -11.41 8.05
CA VAL A 576 -6.38 -12.72 8.32
C VAL A 576 -6.73 -13.68 7.19
N GLY A 577 -5.73 -14.40 6.70
CA GLY A 577 -5.80 -15.23 5.50
C GLY A 577 -4.65 -14.89 4.57
N PRO A 578 -4.85 -14.06 3.53
CA PRO A 578 -3.75 -13.57 2.70
C PRO A 578 -2.80 -12.64 3.48
N GLY A 579 -1.53 -12.61 3.07
CA GLY A 579 -0.60 -11.54 3.43
C GLY A 579 -1.06 -10.19 2.83
N THR A 580 -0.84 -9.09 3.54
CA THR A 580 -1.31 -7.77 3.11
C THR A 580 -0.31 -6.65 3.38
N ASN A 581 -0.41 -5.56 2.61
CA ASN A 581 0.45 -4.38 2.73
C ASN A 581 0.06 -3.40 3.86
N VAL A 582 -0.93 -3.71 4.71
CA VAL A 582 -1.47 -2.80 5.75
C VAL A 582 -0.37 -2.30 6.69
N GLU A 583 0.50 -3.18 7.16
CA GLU A 583 1.59 -2.81 8.07
C GLU A 583 2.67 -1.94 7.39
N PHE A 584 2.98 -2.23 6.12
CA PHE A 584 3.85 -1.37 5.30
C PHE A 584 3.24 0.03 5.10
N LEU A 585 1.92 0.13 4.87
CA LEU A 585 1.20 1.40 4.80
C LEU A 585 1.24 2.19 6.12
N ARG A 586 1.19 1.51 7.27
CA ARG A 586 1.35 2.15 8.60
C ARG A 586 2.75 2.71 8.81
N ARG A 587 3.80 1.95 8.45
CA ARG A 587 5.20 2.40 8.47
C ARG A 587 5.41 3.60 7.54
N LEU A 588 4.77 3.61 6.37
CA LEU A 588 4.76 4.72 5.42
C LEU A 588 4.10 5.98 6.01
N CYS A 589 2.90 5.87 6.58
CA CYS A 589 2.20 7.00 7.19
C CYS A 589 2.95 7.60 8.40
N ARG A 590 3.80 6.79 9.07
CA ARG A 590 4.69 7.20 10.17
C ARG A 590 6.08 7.64 9.70
N ASN A 591 6.41 7.58 8.41
CA ASN A 591 7.75 7.89 7.90
C ASN A 591 8.01 9.39 7.89
N GLN A 592 9.13 9.82 8.47
CA GLN A 592 9.46 11.24 8.63
C GLN A 592 9.55 11.98 7.28
N GLY A 593 10.12 11.36 6.23
CA GLY A 593 10.16 11.97 4.90
C GLY A 593 8.78 12.12 4.25
N PHE A 594 7.83 11.23 4.57
CA PHE A 594 6.46 11.35 4.08
C PHE A 594 5.70 12.47 4.80
N ILE A 595 5.96 12.64 6.11
CA ILE A 595 5.42 13.71 6.93
C ILE A 595 5.96 15.08 6.46
N ASP A 596 7.27 15.17 6.20
CA ASP A 596 7.99 16.39 5.83
C ASP A 596 7.94 16.73 4.33
N VAL A 597 7.11 16.03 3.54
CA VAL A 597 6.88 16.27 2.10
C VAL A 597 8.15 16.09 1.23
N ASP A 598 9.08 15.24 1.66
CA ASP A 598 10.24 14.79 0.86
C ASP A 598 9.80 13.75 -0.18
N LEU A 599 8.95 14.16 -1.13
CA LEU A 599 8.25 13.29 -2.08
C LEU A 599 8.92 13.28 -3.46
N ASP A 600 9.21 12.09 -3.97
CA ASP A 600 9.45 11.81 -5.38
C ASP A 600 9.09 10.35 -5.70
N THR A 601 9.06 9.96 -6.97
CA THR A 601 8.70 8.59 -7.38
C THR A 601 9.73 7.51 -7.05
N GLY A 602 10.87 7.89 -6.47
CA GLY A 602 11.86 6.97 -5.89
C GLY A 602 11.64 6.68 -4.39
N PHE A 603 10.75 7.40 -3.71
CA PHE A 603 10.57 7.41 -2.24
C PHE A 603 10.67 6.02 -1.58
N ILE A 604 9.84 5.07 -2.00
CA ILE A 604 9.78 3.71 -1.41
C ILE A 604 11.09 2.93 -1.63
N ALA A 605 11.78 3.16 -2.75
CA ALA A 605 13.05 2.51 -3.05
C ALA A 605 14.21 3.13 -2.24
N ALA A 606 14.24 4.46 -2.11
CA ALA A 606 15.23 5.18 -1.32
C ALA A 606 15.12 4.83 0.18
N ARG A 607 13.88 4.80 0.71
CA ARG A 607 13.58 4.57 2.13
C ARG A 607 13.30 3.10 2.47
N LYS A 608 13.77 2.15 1.64
CA LYS A 608 13.45 0.72 1.80
C LYS A 608 13.77 0.20 3.20
N GLY A 609 14.90 0.57 3.80
CA GLY A 609 15.30 0.11 5.13
C GLY A 609 14.43 0.66 6.29
N GLU A 610 13.74 1.78 6.08
CA GLU A 610 12.81 2.38 7.06
C GLU A 610 11.41 1.75 6.96
N LEU A 611 10.97 1.43 5.74
CA LEU A 611 9.62 0.91 5.44
C LEU A 611 9.54 -0.63 5.51
N LEU A 612 10.64 -1.31 5.16
CA LEU A 612 10.82 -2.76 5.20
C LEU A 612 12.08 -3.07 6.03
N PRO A 613 12.05 -2.79 7.36
CA PRO A 613 13.13 -3.17 8.26
C PRO A 613 13.34 -4.68 8.24
N PRO A 614 14.56 -5.18 8.49
CA PRO A 614 14.80 -6.60 8.58
C PRO A 614 13.96 -7.21 9.72
N PRO A 615 13.36 -8.41 9.50
CA PRO A 615 12.51 -9.04 10.50
C PRO A 615 13.26 -9.35 11.81
N SER A 616 12.57 -9.26 12.95
CA SER A 616 13.13 -9.62 14.25
C SER A 616 13.27 -11.13 14.44
N ASP A 617 14.44 -11.53 14.95
CA ASP A 617 14.79 -12.90 15.31
C ASP A 617 13.87 -13.50 16.39
N LEU A 618 13.35 -12.66 17.29
CA LEU A 618 12.42 -13.01 18.36
C LEU A 618 11.14 -12.15 18.27
N PRO A 619 9.97 -12.70 18.64
CA PRO A 619 8.73 -11.93 18.69
C PRO A 619 8.72 -11.01 19.92
N GLU A 620 8.13 -9.82 19.76
CA GLU A 620 7.91 -8.90 20.87
C GLU A 620 7.01 -9.54 21.96
N PRO A 621 7.35 -9.43 23.26
CA PRO A 621 6.63 -10.11 24.33
C PRO A 621 5.12 -9.83 24.36
N GLU A 622 4.71 -8.61 24.01
CA GLU A 622 3.31 -8.16 24.03
C GLU A 622 2.45 -8.89 22.97
N HIS A 623 3.03 -9.21 21.80
CA HIS A 623 2.36 -9.99 20.77
C HIS A 623 2.22 -11.47 21.18
N VAL A 624 3.25 -12.03 21.82
CA VAL A 624 3.21 -13.41 22.33
C VAL A 624 2.18 -13.57 23.45
N VAL A 625 2.08 -12.59 24.36
CA VAL A 625 1.07 -12.56 25.42
C VAL A 625 -0.33 -12.47 24.82
N ALA A 626 -0.56 -11.61 23.82
CA ALA A 626 -1.83 -11.55 23.12
C ALA A 626 -2.18 -12.88 22.43
N ALA A 627 -1.20 -13.58 21.84
CA ALA A 627 -1.42 -14.89 21.22
C ALA A 627 -1.77 -15.96 22.27
N ALA A 628 -1.06 -15.98 23.41
CA ALA A 628 -1.27 -16.95 24.48
C ALA A 628 -2.63 -16.77 25.18
N ILE A 629 -3.00 -15.53 25.53
CA ILE A 629 -4.31 -15.23 26.12
C ILE A 629 -5.44 -15.46 25.09
N GLY A 630 -5.22 -15.12 23.81
CA GLY A 630 -6.15 -15.41 22.72
C GLY A 630 -6.41 -16.91 22.52
N GLN A 631 -5.35 -17.72 22.58
CA GLN A 631 -5.44 -19.18 22.49
C GLN A 631 -6.22 -19.76 23.68
N LEU A 632 -5.89 -19.36 24.92
CA LEU A 632 -6.64 -19.78 26.11
C LEU A 632 -8.12 -19.36 26.05
N ALA A 633 -8.43 -18.20 25.47
CA ALA A 633 -9.81 -17.76 25.24
C ALA A 633 -10.55 -18.66 24.25
N ALA A 634 -9.89 -19.03 23.13
CA ALA A 634 -10.46 -19.90 22.11
C ALA A 634 -10.64 -21.36 22.57
N GLU A 635 -9.80 -21.84 23.48
CA GLU A 635 -9.94 -23.14 24.16
C GLU A 635 -11.05 -23.17 25.23
N GLY A 636 -11.62 -22.01 25.61
CA GLY A 636 -12.50 -21.92 26.79
C GLY A 636 -11.77 -22.05 28.13
N ALA A 637 -10.43 -21.95 28.15
CA ALA A 637 -9.58 -22.13 29.32
C ALA A 637 -9.41 -20.86 30.19
N LEU A 638 -10.17 -19.79 29.91
CA LEU A 638 -10.21 -18.54 30.70
C LEU A 638 -11.54 -18.39 31.44
N PRO A 639 -11.55 -17.94 32.70
CA PRO A 639 -12.68 -18.13 33.60
C PRO A 639 -13.91 -17.31 33.19
N GLU A 640 -15.07 -17.96 33.08
CA GLU A 640 -16.35 -17.28 32.81
C GLU A 640 -16.75 -16.41 34.01
N LYS A 641 -16.80 -15.10 33.79
CA LYS A 641 -17.07 -14.09 34.81
C LYS A 641 -18.47 -14.28 35.42
N ASP A 642 -18.53 -14.27 36.76
CA ASP A 642 -19.75 -14.45 37.56
C ASP A 642 -20.52 -15.77 37.33
N HIS A 643 -19.90 -16.75 36.68
CA HIS A 643 -20.48 -18.10 36.50
C HIS A 643 -20.45 -18.88 37.83
N GLN A 644 -21.51 -19.66 38.12
CA GLN A 644 -21.64 -20.37 39.40
C GLN A 644 -20.95 -21.73 39.47
N ASP A 645 -20.72 -22.37 38.32
CA ASP A 645 -19.92 -23.60 38.23
C ASP A 645 -18.44 -23.29 38.46
N PRO A 646 -17.78 -23.85 39.50
CA PRO A 646 -16.37 -23.60 39.78
C PRO A 646 -15.43 -24.06 38.66
N TRP A 647 -15.80 -25.06 37.86
CA TRP A 647 -15.02 -25.51 36.70
C TRP A 647 -14.94 -24.46 35.58
N LYS A 648 -15.83 -23.47 35.61
CA LYS A 648 -15.79 -22.30 34.72
C LYS A 648 -15.36 -21.02 35.43
N ALA A 649 -15.72 -20.84 36.70
CA ALA A 649 -15.42 -19.64 37.46
C ALA A 649 -13.91 -19.48 37.78
N TYR A 650 -13.15 -20.58 37.75
CA TYR A 650 -11.72 -20.61 38.03
C TYR A 650 -10.96 -21.36 36.94
N ALA A 651 -10.04 -20.67 36.27
CA ALA A 651 -9.12 -21.32 35.34
C ALA A 651 -7.92 -21.96 36.08
N GLY A 652 -7.41 -23.06 35.53
CA GLY A 652 -6.31 -23.84 36.14
C GLY A 652 -6.70 -24.67 37.36
N PHE A 653 -7.99 -24.75 37.71
CA PHE A 653 -8.47 -25.50 38.87
C PHE A 653 -8.45 -27.03 38.61
N GLY A 654 -7.65 -27.76 39.40
CA GLY A 654 -7.60 -29.21 39.35
C GLY A 654 -6.70 -29.81 40.44
N VAL A 655 -7.02 -31.02 40.90
CA VAL A 655 -6.20 -31.73 41.89
C VAL A 655 -4.85 -32.08 41.24
N ASN A 656 -3.75 -31.67 41.87
CA ASN A 656 -2.38 -31.75 41.37
C ASN A 656 -2.09 -30.94 40.09
N TYR A 657 -2.92 -29.94 39.74
CA TYR A 657 -2.62 -29.03 38.63
C TYR A 657 -1.60 -27.95 39.06
N SER A 658 -0.68 -27.58 38.17
CA SER A 658 0.46 -26.69 38.49
C SER A 658 0.12 -25.20 38.57
N GLY A 659 -1.16 -24.83 38.50
CA GLY A 659 -1.58 -23.44 38.36
C GLY A 659 -1.10 -22.77 37.07
N SER A 660 -0.69 -23.54 36.05
CA SER A 660 -0.04 -23.02 34.85
C SER A 660 -0.38 -23.81 33.58
N ARG A 661 -0.26 -23.14 32.44
CA ARG A 661 -0.45 -23.71 31.09
C ARG A 661 0.77 -23.40 30.24
N ARG A 662 1.40 -24.44 29.68
CA ARG A 662 2.37 -24.31 28.58
C ARG A 662 1.61 -24.23 27.25
N LEU A 663 2.03 -23.32 26.38
CA LEU A 663 1.62 -23.24 24.98
C LEU A 663 2.89 -23.20 24.12
N ASP A 664 3.04 -24.18 23.23
CA ASP A 664 4.09 -24.19 22.23
C ASP A 664 3.61 -23.47 20.96
N MET A 665 4.44 -22.59 20.40
CA MET A 665 4.12 -21.76 19.24
C MET A 665 5.28 -21.76 18.23
N GLY A 666 4.94 -21.70 16.95
CA GLY A 666 5.90 -21.47 15.88
C GLY A 666 6.01 -19.98 15.55
N TRP A 667 7.14 -19.36 15.89
CA TRP A 667 7.53 -18.05 15.39
C TRP A 667 8.20 -18.17 14.02
N GLY A 668 7.98 -17.17 13.19
CA GLY A 668 8.69 -16.97 11.93
C GLY A 668 8.24 -15.64 11.34
N PRO A 669 9.15 -14.69 11.10
CA PRO A 669 8.79 -13.28 10.99
C PRO A 669 8.39 -12.83 9.57
N GLU A 670 8.10 -13.77 8.68
CA GLU A 670 7.55 -13.54 7.34
C GLU A 670 6.39 -14.51 7.11
N VAL A 671 5.37 -14.10 6.36
CA VAL A 671 4.23 -14.97 6.04
C VAL A 671 4.74 -16.19 5.25
N GLY A 672 4.46 -17.40 5.74
CA GLY A 672 5.02 -18.65 5.19
C GLY A 672 6.41 -19.06 5.69
N LYS A 673 7.09 -18.25 6.54
CA LYS A 673 8.23 -18.71 7.38
C LYS A 673 7.84 -19.00 8.83
N VAL A 674 6.61 -18.65 9.21
CA VAL A 674 5.98 -18.97 10.50
C VAL A 674 6.21 -20.44 10.87
N GLY A 675 6.89 -20.71 11.99
CA GLY A 675 7.25 -22.06 12.44
C GLY A 675 8.74 -22.40 12.42
N ARG A 676 9.60 -21.58 11.81
CA ARG A 676 11.06 -21.80 11.78
C ARG A 676 11.72 -21.77 13.16
N ARG A 677 11.24 -20.93 14.09
CA ARG A 677 11.75 -20.82 15.46
C ARG A 677 10.64 -21.21 16.42
N LYS A 678 10.87 -22.22 17.26
CA LYS A 678 9.90 -22.55 18.32
C LYS A 678 10.01 -21.53 19.43
N VAL A 679 8.87 -21.06 19.93
CA VAL A 679 8.74 -20.24 21.13
C VAL A 679 7.75 -20.96 22.03
N PHE A 680 8.06 -21.12 23.31
CA PHE A 680 7.06 -21.64 24.25
C PHE A 680 6.74 -20.62 25.34
N VAL A 681 5.47 -20.60 25.73
CA VAL A 681 4.90 -19.64 26.65
C VAL A 681 4.36 -20.40 27.85
N GLU A 682 4.79 -20.01 29.05
CA GLU A 682 4.14 -20.46 30.28
C GLU A 682 3.24 -19.34 30.80
N VAL A 683 1.94 -19.59 30.84
CA VAL A 683 0.95 -18.73 31.48
C VAL A 683 0.65 -19.31 32.85
N HIS A 684 1.09 -18.63 33.91
CA HIS A 684 0.86 -19.01 35.30
C HIS A 684 -0.29 -18.16 35.85
N PHE A 685 -1.38 -18.81 36.29
CA PHE A 685 -2.60 -18.16 36.78
C PHE A 685 -2.37 -17.68 38.21
N LEU A 686 -2.69 -16.41 38.50
CA LEU A 686 -2.43 -15.82 39.81
C LEU A 686 -3.58 -16.09 40.80
N GLU A 687 -3.24 -16.26 42.08
CA GLU A 687 -4.21 -16.59 43.13
C GLU A 687 -5.30 -15.51 43.25
N GLY A 688 -6.56 -15.92 43.08
CA GLY A 688 -7.73 -15.04 43.11
C GLY A 688 -8.70 -15.22 41.94
N GLY A 689 -8.25 -15.83 40.83
CA GLY A 689 -9.12 -16.33 39.75
C GLY A 689 -9.73 -15.29 38.82
N LYS A 690 -9.37 -14.01 38.94
CA LYS A 690 -10.03 -12.89 38.23
C LYS A 690 -9.24 -12.39 37.02
N GLU A 691 -9.00 -13.30 36.08
CA GLU A 691 -8.41 -12.97 34.77
C GLU A 691 -7.00 -12.32 34.88
N GLU A 692 -6.21 -12.76 35.87
CA GLU A 692 -4.83 -12.33 36.13
C GLU A 692 -3.81 -13.47 35.96
N PHE A 693 -2.66 -13.16 35.33
CA PHE A 693 -1.62 -14.13 34.98
C PHE A 693 -0.22 -13.51 35.14
N SER A 694 0.79 -14.34 35.34
CA SER A 694 2.18 -14.01 34.99
C SER A 694 2.60 -14.84 33.77
N VAL A 695 3.42 -14.27 32.89
CA VAL A 695 3.76 -14.90 31.60
C VAL A 695 5.27 -14.95 31.42
N LYS A 696 5.80 -16.15 31.17
CA LYS A 696 7.21 -16.38 30.81
C LYS A 696 7.29 -16.85 29.37
N ILE A 697 8.24 -16.31 28.61
CA ILE A 697 8.41 -16.58 27.18
C ILE A 697 9.83 -17.06 26.93
N PHE A 698 9.95 -18.23 26.30
CA PHE A 698 11.19 -18.97 26.11
C PHE A 698 11.47 -19.20 24.63
N ASP A 699 12.76 -19.19 24.26
CA ASP A 699 13.24 -19.51 22.92
C ASP A 699 13.58 -21.00 22.81
N GLY A 700 12.93 -21.72 21.90
CA GLY A 700 13.21 -23.12 21.57
C GLY A 700 13.14 -24.08 22.76
N SER A 701 14.31 -24.39 23.31
CA SER A 701 14.51 -25.22 24.51
C SER A 701 15.46 -24.56 25.52
N ALA A 702 15.50 -23.23 25.55
CA ALA A 702 16.25 -22.47 26.56
C ALA A 702 15.71 -22.76 27.97
N ALA A 703 16.64 -22.85 28.94
CA ALA A 703 16.29 -23.07 30.35
C ALA A 703 15.73 -21.82 31.03
N GLU A 704 16.13 -20.63 30.57
CA GLU A 704 15.67 -19.33 31.07
C GLU A 704 14.79 -18.63 30.03
N PRO A 705 13.75 -17.88 30.46
CA PRO A 705 12.91 -17.12 29.56
C PRO A 705 13.62 -15.85 29.07
N PHE A 706 13.49 -15.52 27.78
CA PHE A 706 14.02 -14.25 27.25
C PHE A 706 13.17 -13.04 27.66
N ALA A 707 11.90 -13.27 28.06
CA ALA A 707 11.03 -12.26 28.64
C ALA A 707 10.15 -12.87 29.73
N THR A 708 10.00 -12.15 30.85
CA THR A 708 9.07 -12.48 31.94
C THR A 708 8.24 -11.26 32.29
N ILE A 709 6.92 -11.37 32.11
CA ILE A 709 5.95 -10.35 32.49
C ILE A 709 5.33 -10.77 33.84
N PRO A 710 5.59 -10.04 34.93
CA PRO A 710 5.15 -10.44 36.27
C PRO A 710 3.63 -10.40 36.46
N ARG A 711 2.91 -9.54 35.72
CA ARG A 711 1.45 -9.47 35.78
C ARG A 711 0.83 -9.00 34.46
N VAL A 712 -0.19 -9.72 34.02
CA VAL A 712 -1.08 -9.40 32.91
C VAL A 712 -2.51 -9.53 33.44
N THR A 713 -3.32 -8.48 33.30
CA THR A 713 -4.72 -8.47 33.75
C THR A 713 -5.64 -8.22 32.56
N ILE A 714 -6.62 -9.09 32.30
CA ILE A 714 -7.67 -8.79 31.31
C ILE A 714 -8.65 -7.78 31.93
N MET A 715 -8.63 -6.56 31.41
CA MET A 715 -9.57 -5.50 31.82
C MET A 715 -10.96 -5.74 31.20
N SER A 716 -10.99 -6.23 29.96
CA SER A 716 -12.20 -6.62 29.24
C SER A 716 -11.86 -7.63 28.14
N ARG A 717 -12.81 -8.52 27.82
CA ARG A 717 -12.75 -9.40 26.66
C ARG A 717 -14.12 -9.65 26.04
N SER A 718 -14.16 -9.92 24.74
CA SER A 718 -15.31 -10.45 24.02
C SER A 718 -14.85 -11.39 22.91
N SER A 719 -15.52 -12.51 22.75
CA SER A 719 -15.14 -13.55 21.78
C SER A 719 -16.31 -13.87 20.84
N SER A 720 -16.00 -14.07 19.56
CA SER A 720 -16.96 -14.50 18.53
C SER A 720 -16.33 -15.53 17.60
N THR A 721 -17.11 -16.54 17.20
CA THR A 721 -16.65 -17.61 16.32
C THR A 721 -17.33 -17.49 14.95
N THR A 722 -16.52 -17.49 13.89
CA THR A 722 -16.94 -17.43 12.49
C THR A 722 -16.67 -18.78 11.83
N ALA A 723 -17.66 -19.40 11.20
CA ALA A 723 -17.43 -20.57 10.35
C ALA A 723 -16.68 -20.17 9.07
N ILE A 724 -15.55 -20.81 8.81
CA ILE A 724 -14.76 -20.66 7.57
C ILE A 724 -15.21 -21.70 6.53
N SER A 725 -15.47 -22.92 7.00
CA SER A 725 -15.93 -24.05 6.18
C SER A 725 -16.89 -24.92 7.00
N SER A 726 -17.29 -26.07 6.45
CA SER A 726 -18.03 -27.10 7.18
C SER A 726 -17.24 -27.78 8.32
N SER A 727 -15.92 -27.57 8.39
CA SER A 727 -15.02 -28.23 9.36
C SER A 727 -14.06 -27.29 10.10
N VAL A 728 -13.95 -26.02 9.69
CA VAL A 728 -13.02 -25.03 10.27
C VAL A 728 -13.78 -23.77 10.67
N SER A 729 -13.46 -23.23 11.84
CA SER A 729 -13.99 -21.95 12.33
C SER A 729 -12.90 -21.11 12.99
N ALA A 730 -12.91 -19.79 12.76
CA ALA A 730 -12.02 -18.86 13.44
C ALA A 730 -12.70 -18.29 14.69
N THR A 731 -12.03 -18.35 15.84
CA THR A 731 -12.46 -17.66 17.06
C THR A 731 -11.68 -16.36 17.20
N THR A 732 -12.37 -15.23 17.06
CA THR A 732 -11.83 -13.89 17.27
C THR A 732 -12.12 -13.45 18.69
N THR A 733 -11.09 -13.20 19.49
CA THR A 733 -11.19 -12.59 20.83
C THR A 733 -10.63 -11.18 20.79
N GLN A 734 -11.47 -10.19 21.05
CA GLN A 734 -11.05 -8.81 21.29
C GLN A 734 -10.86 -8.62 22.79
N MET A 735 -9.78 -7.95 23.21
CA MET A 735 -9.46 -7.79 24.63
C MET A 735 -8.64 -6.52 24.92
N SER A 736 -8.72 -6.07 26.17
CA SER A 736 -7.87 -5.03 26.73
C SER A 736 -7.05 -5.63 27.88
N LEU A 737 -5.72 -5.51 27.81
CA LEU A 737 -4.78 -6.11 28.77
C LEU A 737 -4.00 -5.01 29.49
N ASP A 738 -4.04 -4.96 30.83
CA ASP A 738 -3.05 -4.21 31.62
C ASP A 738 -1.80 -5.09 31.77
N VAL A 739 -0.70 -4.70 31.13
CA VAL A 739 0.58 -5.38 31.15
C VAL A 739 1.54 -4.64 32.07
N GLN A 740 1.94 -5.27 33.17
CA GLN A 740 2.87 -4.68 34.14
C GLN A 740 4.30 -5.11 33.80
N PRO A 741 5.22 -4.17 33.55
CA PRO A 741 6.60 -4.49 33.18
C PRO A 741 7.37 -5.14 34.34
N SER A 742 8.47 -5.82 34.00
CA SER A 742 9.36 -6.49 34.97
C SER A 742 10.08 -5.52 35.90
N ASP A 743 10.29 -4.28 35.46
CA ASP A 743 10.79 -3.16 36.28
C ASP A 743 9.62 -2.35 36.86
N PRO A 744 9.39 -2.36 38.19
CA PRO A 744 8.29 -1.63 38.81
C PRO A 744 8.47 -0.09 38.81
N ALA A 745 9.60 0.43 38.30
CA ALA A 745 9.76 1.87 38.04
C ALA A 745 9.12 2.31 36.70
N LEU A 746 8.77 1.38 35.82
CA LEU A 746 8.06 1.65 34.56
C LEU A 746 6.54 1.57 34.78
N PRO A 747 5.74 2.45 34.15
CA PRO A 747 4.28 2.39 34.24
C PRO A 747 3.73 1.14 33.52
N SER A 748 2.59 0.63 33.97
CA SER A 748 1.89 -0.43 33.24
C SER A 748 1.35 0.08 31.89
N ARG A 749 1.23 -0.84 30.93
CA ARG A 749 0.79 -0.54 29.56
C ARG A 749 -0.54 -1.21 29.30
N ILE A 750 -1.57 -0.40 29.02
CA ILE A 750 -2.85 -0.90 28.52
C ILE A 750 -2.69 -1.21 27.03
N LEU A 751 -2.76 -2.48 26.68
CA LEU A 751 -2.75 -2.96 25.30
C LEU A 751 -4.19 -3.12 24.80
N THR A 752 -4.53 -2.47 23.70
CA THR A 752 -5.76 -2.80 22.95
C THR A 752 -5.42 -3.83 21.90
N CYS A 753 -5.93 -5.05 22.05
CA CYS A 753 -5.52 -6.15 21.18
C CYS A 753 -6.68 -7.06 20.77
N SER A 754 -6.43 -7.87 19.74
CA SER A 754 -7.39 -8.86 19.25
C SER A 754 -6.65 -10.04 18.64
N ALA A 755 -7.01 -11.24 19.07
CA ALA A 755 -6.46 -12.50 18.58
C ALA A 755 -7.50 -13.23 17.74
N VAL A 756 -7.12 -13.62 16.53
CA VAL A 756 -7.89 -14.50 15.64
C VAL A 756 -7.21 -15.86 15.67
N ILE A 757 -7.84 -16.81 16.34
CA ILE A 757 -7.37 -18.19 16.44
C ILE A 757 -8.08 -19.04 15.40
N ILE A 758 -7.30 -19.63 14.50
CA ILE A 758 -7.75 -20.66 13.56
C ILE A 758 -7.19 -22.00 14.09
N PRO A 759 -8.05 -22.91 14.56
CA PRO A 759 -7.62 -24.13 15.24
C PRO A 759 -6.91 -25.07 14.27
N VAL A 760 -6.11 -25.97 14.86
CA VAL A 760 -5.45 -27.07 14.15
C VAL A 760 -6.50 -27.96 13.47
N GLY A 761 -6.34 -28.20 12.18
CA GLY A 761 -7.15 -29.14 11.40
C GLY A 761 -6.30 -30.34 10.96
N GLU A 762 -6.37 -30.70 9.68
CA GLU A 762 -5.40 -31.60 9.02
C GLU A 762 -4.02 -30.92 8.75
N SER A 763 -3.86 -29.68 9.22
CA SER A 763 -2.66 -28.85 9.12
C SER A 763 -2.39 -28.13 10.44
N ASP A 764 -1.17 -27.59 10.62
CA ASP A 764 -0.87 -26.64 11.69
C ASP A 764 -1.94 -25.53 11.76
N GLY A 765 -2.34 -25.16 12.97
CA GLY A 765 -3.24 -24.04 13.22
C GLY A 765 -2.50 -22.71 13.16
N SER A 766 -3.21 -21.60 13.33
CA SER A 766 -2.56 -20.29 13.44
C SER A 766 -3.27 -19.34 14.39
N ALA A 767 -2.46 -18.51 15.05
CA ALA A 767 -2.90 -17.38 15.84
C ALA A 767 -2.39 -16.10 15.19
N SER A 768 -3.30 -15.33 14.59
CA SER A 768 -3.00 -13.97 14.11
C SER A 768 -3.43 -12.97 15.17
N VAL A 769 -2.52 -12.09 15.59
CA VAL A 769 -2.78 -11.10 16.64
C VAL A 769 -2.52 -9.69 16.15
N PHE A 770 -3.40 -8.79 16.57
CA PHE A 770 -3.31 -7.36 16.36
C PHE A 770 -3.13 -6.72 17.74
N VAL A 771 -2.02 -6.03 18.00
CA VAL A 771 -1.78 -5.31 19.26
C VAL A 771 -1.47 -3.85 18.93
N ASN A 772 -2.32 -2.93 19.38
CA ASN A 772 -2.22 -1.50 19.04
C ASN A 772 -2.14 -1.22 17.51
N GLY A 773 -2.65 -2.16 16.70
CA GLY A 773 -2.63 -2.17 15.23
C GLY A 773 -1.50 -2.94 14.57
N ASP A 774 -0.44 -3.25 15.32
CA ASP A 774 0.70 -4.00 14.81
C ASP A 774 0.27 -5.49 14.67
N SER A 775 0.52 -6.09 13.50
CA SER A 775 -0.05 -7.39 13.10
C SER A 775 1.01 -8.49 13.04
N TYR A 776 0.82 -9.56 13.82
CA TYR A 776 1.77 -10.67 13.98
C TYR A 776 1.07 -12.02 13.80
N GLN A 777 1.78 -13.02 13.27
CA GLN A 777 1.27 -14.38 13.08
C GLN A 777 2.17 -15.42 13.75
N PHE A 778 1.55 -16.37 14.43
CA PHE A 778 2.17 -17.54 15.04
C PHE A 778 1.50 -18.81 14.50
N SER A 779 2.25 -19.89 14.30
CA SER A 779 1.66 -21.20 14.03
C SER A 779 1.42 -21.96 15.33
N LEU A 780 0.33 -22.71 15.36
CA LEU A 780 -0.07 -23.55 16.48
C LEU A 780 0.21 -25.00 16.06
N PRO A 781 1.19 -25.69 16.69
CA PRO A 781 1.67 -26.98 16.20
C PRO A 781 0.60 -28.06 16.30
N VAL A 782 0.53 -28.95 15.30
CA VAL A 782 -0.33 -30.13 15.37
C VAL A 782 0.01 -30.98 16.63
N PRO A 783 -0.96 -31.28 17.51
CA PRO A 783 -0.76 -32.19 18.64
C PRO A 783 -0.25 -33.54 18.15
N GLU A 784 0.77 -34.11 18.80
CA GLU A 784 1.54 -35.21 18.22
C GLU A 784 0.71 -36.49 17.92
N HIS A 785 -0.45 -36.65 18.57
CA HIS A 785 -1.38 -37.74 18.32
C HIS A 785 -2.18 -37.62 17.00
N MET A 786 -2.20 -36.47 16.33
CA MET A 786 -2.83 -36.30 15.01
C MET A 786 -1.85 -36.47 13.83
N GLY A 787 -0.55 -36.68 14.10
CA GLY A 787 0.47 -37.01 13.09
C GLY A 787 1.05 -35.80 12.34
N LYS A 788 2.22 -35.99 11.71
CA LYS A 788 2.99 -34.94 11.02
C LYS A 788 3.18 -35.27 9.54
N SER A 789 2.62 -34.46 8.65
CA SER A 789 2.82 -34.57 7.20
C SER A 789 4.16 -33.94 6.77
N HIS A 790 5.27 -34.63 7.05
CA HIS A 790 6.61 -34.17 6.68
C HIS A 790 6.78 -34.02 5.15
N LYS A 791 6.71 -32.79 4.64
CA LYS A 791 7.22 -32.42 3.31
C LYS A 791 8.72 -32.17 3.41
N MET A 792 9.53 -33.11 2.90
CA MET A 792 10.96 -32.87 2.70
C MET A 792 11.17 -31.79 1.62
N GLU A 793 12.10 -30.87 1.83
CA GLU A 793 12.50 -29.89 0.83
C GLU A 793 13.78 -30.33 0.09
N ALA A 794 13.79 -30.19 -1.24
CA ALA A 794 14.98 -30.38 -2.05
C ALA A 794 15.82 -29.08 -2.08
N ALA A 795 17.11 -29.20 -1.77
CA ALA A 795 18.08 -28.11 -1.85
C ALA A 795 18.21 -27.55 -3.29
N GLY A 796 18.63 -26.27 -3.41
CA GLY A 796 18.83 -25.60 -4.69
C GLY A 796 17.57 -25.32 -5.53
N SER A 797 16.38 -25.72 -5.06
CA SER A 797 15.16 -25.60 -5.87
C SER A 797 14.53 -24.20 -5.85
N VAL A 798 14.23 -23.64 -7.02
CA VAL A 798 13.48 -22.39 -7.18
C VAL A 798 12.01 -22.75 -7.38
N LYS A 799 11.17 -22.41 -6.41
CA LYS A 799 9.73 -22.72 -6.39
C LYS A 799 8.89 -21.56 -6.95
N ALA A 800 7.70 -21.88 -7.46
CA ALA A 800 6.65 -20.89 -7.70
C ALA A 800 6.18 -20.34 -6.34
N PRO A 801 6.27 -19.01 -6.09
CA PRO A 801 5.90 -18.42 -4.80
C PRO A 801 4.39 -18.30 -4.61
N MET A 802 3.61 -18.58 -5.65
CA MET A 802 2.16 -18.38 -5.75
C MET A 802 1.63 -19.24 -6.92
N PRO A 803 0.32 -19.50 -7.03
CA PRO A 803 -0.26 -20.10 -8.23
C PRO A 803 -0.24 -19.08 -9.39
N CYS A 804 0.36 -19.44 -10.52
CA CYS A 804 0.72 -18.51 -11.60
C CYS A 804 0.71 -19.16 -13.00
N ARG A 805 0.90 -18.37 -14.05
CA ARG A 805 1.12 -18.82 -15.43
C ARG A 805 2.52 -18.41 -15.90
N ILE A 806 3.23 -19.23 -16.66
CA ILE A 806 4.56 -18.84 -17.18
C ILE A 806 4.41 -17.98 -18.44
N ILE A 807 4.94 -16.74 -18.40
CA ILE A 807 4.97 -15.80 -19.52
C ILE A 807 6.23 -15.95 -20.36
N SER A 808 7.40 -16.07 -19.73
CA SER A 808 8.62 -16.42 -20.45
C SER A 808 9.66 -17.05 -19.55
N ILE A 809 10.53 -17.88 -20.12
CA ILE A 809 11.69 -18.47 -19.46
C ILE A 809 12.92 -17.77 -20.04
N GLY A 810 13.79 -17.27 -19.18
CA GLY A 810 14.96 -16.44 -19.54
C GLY A 810 16.26 -17.20 -19.69
N VAL A 811 16.28 -18.48 -19.31
CA VAL A 811 17.46 -19.36 -19.20
C VAL A 811 17.17 -20.75 -19.78
N LYS A 812 18.22 -21.53 -20.00
CA LYS A 812 18.18 -22.93 -20.44
C LYS A 812 18.85 -23.83 -19.41
N GLU A 813 18.58 -25.13 -19.49
CA GLU A 813 19.34 -26.14 -18.76
C GLU A 813 20.81 -26.10 -19.20
N GLY A 814 21.73 -26.09 -18.24
CA GLY A 814 23.17 -25.87 -18.44
C GLY A 814 23.63 -24.41 -18.39
N ASP A 815 22.73 -23.41 -18.39
CA ASP A 815 23.14 -22.01 -18.28
C ASP A 815 23.71 -21.71 -16.88
N LYS A 816 24.83 -20.98 -16.83
CA LYS A 816 25.35 -20.37 -15.60
C LYS A 816 24.60 -19.08 -15.30
N VAL A 817 24.11 -18.94 -14.08
CA VAL A 817 23.38 -17.76 -13.60
C VAL A 817 24.09 -17.13 -12.40
N GLN A 818 24.09 -15.81 -12.35
CA GLN A 818 24.55 -15.05 -11.19
C GLN A 818 23.35 -14.67 -10.31
N LYS A 819 23.60 -14.41 -9.03
CA LYS A 819 22.61 -13.90 -8.09
C LYS A 819 21.94 -12.64 -8.66
N GLY A 820 20.61 -12.69 -8.77
CA GLY A 820 19.81 -11.62 -9.36
C GLY A 820 19.56 -11.75 -10.87
N THR A 821 20.19 -12.69 -11.59
CA THR A 821 19.85 -13.00 -12.99
C THR A 821 18.37 -13.39 -13.11
N SER A 822 17.68 -12.88 -14.13
CA SER A 822 16.28 -13.19 -14.42
C SER A 822 16.13 -14.62 -14.95
N LEU A 823 15.34 -15.45 -14.28
CA LEU A 823 15.16 -16.86 -14.62
C LEU A 823 13.83 -17.13 -15.32
N VAL A 824 12.71 -16.69 -14.73
CA VAL A 824 11.35 -16.93 -15.24
C VAL A 824 10.49 -15.69 -14.98
N VAL A 825 9.68 -15.30 -15.96
CA VAL A 825 8.62 -14.30 -15.80
C VAL A 825 7.29 -15.03 -15.68
N LEU A 826 6.59 -14.78 -14.58
CA LEU A 826 5.29 -15.35 -14.25
C LEU A 826 4.21 -14.28 -14.38
N GLU A 827 3.01 -14.65 -14.81
CA GLU A 827 1.78 -13.86 -14.70
C GLU A 827 0.91 -14.44 -13.58
N ALA A 828 0.51 -13.59 -12.65
CA ALA A 828 -0.52 -13.90 -11.66
C ALA A 828 -1.21 -12.60 -11.26
N MET A 829 -2.52 -12.63 -11.02
CA MET A 829 -3.27 -11.45 -10.54
C MET A 829 -3.12 -10.21 -11.47
N LYS A 830 -2.96 -10.47 -12.77
CA LYS A 830 -2.64 -9.51 -13.85
C LYS A 830 -1.29 -8.79 -13.73
N MET A 831 -0.42 -9.22 -12.82
CA MET A 831 0.91 -8.67 -12.60
C MET A 831 1.98 -9.63 -13.10
N GLU A 832 3.10 -9.07 -13.61
CA GLU A 832 4.26 -9.86 -14.03
C GLU A 832 5.33 -9.90 -12.92
N HIS A 833 5.69 -11.12 -12.54
CA HIS A 833 6.63 -11.41 -11.46
C HIS A 833 7.90 -12.06 -12.04
N VAL A 834 9.01 -11.31 -11.99
CA VAL A 834 10.32 -11.76 -12.46
C VAL A 834 11.04 -12.52 -11.34
N ILE A 835 11.00 -13.85 -11.41
CA ILE A 835 11.78 -14.73 -10.54
C ILE A 835 13.26 -14.62 -10.92
N ARG A 836 14.11 -14.36 -9.92
CA ARG A 836 15.55 -14.16 -10.07
C ARG A 836 16.34 -15.20 -9.27
N ALA A 837 17.57 -15.48 -9.69
CA ALA A 837 18.45 -16.42 -9.01
C ALA A 837 18.77 -15.95 -7.58
N PRO A 838 18.55 -16.76 -6.52
CA PRO A 838 18.84 -16.38 -5.14
C PRO A 838 20.34 -16.38 -4.79
N HIS A 839 21.12 -17.17 -5.53
CA HIS A 839 22.58 -17.31 -5.44
C HIS A 839 23.14 -17.59 -6.85
N ASP A 840 24.47 -17.64 -6.97
CA ASP A 840 25.15 -18.08 -8.20
C ASP A 840 24.99 -19.60 -8.37
N GLY A 841 24.96 -20.10 -9.61
CA GLY A 841 24.86 -21.54 -9.86
C GLY A 841 24.59 -21.90 -11.33
N ILE A 842 24.33 -23.19 -11.57
CA ILE A 842 24.01 -23.73 -12.90
C ILE A 842 22.55 -24.22 -12.91
N VAL A 843 21.80 -23.89 -13.96
CA VAL A 843 20.41 -24.35 -14.13
C VAL A 843 20.41 -25.84 -14.48
N LYS A 844 20.01 -26.69 -13.52
CA LYS A 844 20.07 -28.16 -13.62
C LYS A 844 18.87 -28.76 -14.35
N SER A 845 17.67 -28.24 -14.12
CA SER A 845 16.44 -28.65 -14.80
C SER A 845 15.40 -27.53 -14.83
N ILE A 846 14.52 -27.51 -15.84
CA ILE A 846 13.38 -26.57 -15.95
C ILE A 846 12.10 -27.38 -16.14
N ASN A 847 11.20 -27.33 -15.16
CA ASN A 847 10.13 -28.33 -15.00
C ASN A 847 8.81 -27.98 -15.72
N TYR A 848 8.72 -26.80 -16.33
CA TYR A 848 7.51 -26.23 -16.94
C TYR A 848 7.85 -25.43 -18.21
N LYS A 849 6.84 -25.20 -19.05
CA LYS A 849 6.94 -24.49 -20.33
C LYS A 849 6.21 -23.14 -20.29
N VAL A 850 6.52 -22.28 -21.26
CA VAL A 850 5.79 -21.03 -21.47
C VAL A 850 4.33 -21.34 -21.81
N GLY A 851 3.40 -20.70 -21.09
CA GLY A 851 1.96 -20.94 -21.15
C GLY A 851 1.43 -21.84 -20.04
N ASP A 852 2.26 -22.64 -19.38
CA ASP A 852 1.82 -23.58 -18.33
C ASP A 852 1.30 -22.84 -17.09
N GLN A 853 0.25 -23.39 -16.46
CA GLN A 853 -0.25 -22.97 -15.16
C GLN A 853 0.43 -23.78 -14.05
N VAL A 854 1.10 -23.09 -13.13
CA VAL A 854 1.93 -23.69 -12.07
C VAL A 854 1.29 -23.43 -10.70
N PRO A 855 0.95 -24.47 -9.92
CA PRO A 855 0.54 -24.31 -8.52
C PRO A 855 1.67 -23.82 -7.62
N GLU A 856 1.32 -23.17 -6.51
CA GLU A 856 2.25 -22.72 -5.47
C GLU A 856 3.16 -23.85 -4.93
N GLY A 857 4.39 -23.49 -4.56
CA GLY A 857 5.36 -24.39 -3.93
C GLY A 857 5.97 -25.43 -4.88
N ARG A 858 5.49 -25.54 -6.12
CA ARG A 858 6.07 -26.40 -7.16
C ARG A 858 7.41 -25.85 -7.63
N HIS A 859 8.39 -26.73 -7.79
CA HIS A 859 9.72 -26.38 -8.31
C HIS A 859 9.59 -25.94 -9.78
N LEU A 860 9.86 -24.67 -10.09
CA LEU A 860 9.92 -24.14 -11.46
C LEU A 860 11.17 -24.66 -12.16
N LEU A 861 12.30 -24.63 -11.46
CA LEU A 861 13.61 -25.09 -11.90
C LEU A 861 14.48 -25.45 -10.68
N VAL A 862 15.60 -26.12 -10.93
CA VAL A 862 16.63 -26.42 -9.92
C VAL A 862 17.94 -25.73 -10.28
N LEU A 863 18.58 -25.08 -9.31
CA LEU A 863 19.94 -24.56 -9.41
C LEU A 863 20.90 -25.50 -8.66
N GLU A 864 22.06 -25.76 -9.25
CA GLU A 864 23.16 -26.49 -8.64
C GLU A 864 24.29 -25.50 -8.30
N GLU A 865 24.80 -25.55 -7.06
CA GLU A 865 25.88 -24.65 -6.62
C GLU A 865 27.20 -25.01 -7.33
N GLU A 866 27.92 -23.99 -7.81
CA GLU A 866 29.16 -24.18 -8.57
C GLU A 866 30.38 -24.47 -7.66
N GLY A 867 30.35 -25.63 -6.98
CA GLY A 867 31.52 -26.22 -6.30
C GLY A 867 31.29 -26.69 -4.87
N GLY A 868 30.60 -27.83 -4.69
CA GLY A 868 30.20 -28.32 -3.35
C GLY A 868 30.33 -29.83 -3.07
N ALA A 869 31.16 -30.57 -3.82
CA ALA A 869 31.25 -32.02 -3.69
C ALA A 869 31.96 -32.49 -2.39
N LYS A 870 31.22 -32.52 -1.28
CA LYS A 870 31.54 -33.33 -0.10
C LYS A 870 30.74 -34.63 -0.15
N ALA A 871 31.43 -35.77 -0.09
CA ALA A 871 30.78 -37.06 -0.06
C ALA A 871 30.07 -37.29 1.27
N GLU A 872 28.83 -37.74 1.22
CA GLU A 872 28.17 -38.37 2.37
C GLU A 872 28.83 -39.74 2.62
N GLN A 873 29.27 -39.97 3.86
CA GLN A 873 29.67 -41.30 4.34
C GLN A 873 29.01 -41.55 5.71
N HIS A 874 27.90 -42.28 5.66
CA HIS A 874 27.19 -42.99 6.74
C HIS A 874 26.93 -42.25 8.06
#